data_AF-A0A286UCX1-F1
#
_entry.id   AF-A0A286UCX1-F1
#
_cell.length_a   1.000
_cell.length_b   1.000
_cell.length_c   1.000
_cell.angle_alpha   90.00
_cell.angle_beta   90.00
_cell.angle_gamma   90.00
#
_symmetry.space_group_name_H-M   'P 1'
#
loop_
_entity.id
_entity.type
_entity.pdbx_description
1 polymer ?
#
loop_
_entity_poly.entity_id
_entity_poly.type
_entity_poly.pdbx_seq_one_letter_code
_entity_poly.pdbx_strand_id
1 'polypeptide(L)'
;MSLQQSGPNASAYIGVVNDVGGSQYSVNGNNNTFNLGTSDTDGALITRLKNTLNPSHIPGDGRPECLENTRVQTLQDIYEWISGTGYPNILLLTGGAGTGKSTIATTVAETRRRSSHPVCHLFFLRGKSDPSTVIRTISYNLAVFCPSIAKLVDAEVRKTGELSSATLKSQFDILLRKPLSTVSAEITHPILVVLDAIDECGTPQSRCALMDVLSNGIPSLHPAFRFLITGRPEEDILPLASLSNVYSITLDQKSEESMQDVPRYIEHELGTLRASKKLKVPSEWPWDESLRNLSQSANGLFIWASTAVKHIQEGRLDRLKRLERLVNNPRLLNLNDLYIIVLKNALQWDDYESSVFKDVFSLILFSKSPLSTQDITGILGLRADTVSELLSYLRSLVVYEEGQPIKIHHTSFHDYLVSCVGQPWHIDVEIQKTNIVNRCFDRMRELLRYDICGLKTSLMFNENVPDLDERIKKNIPSFLKYICCNWFNHIRDVPYSQELCEQLKSFAYFQLLFWFEVLSLTKTFSSHAGTALVYTTQWVGDNGQEISVFLHDAYRQASAFLHPISESTLHIYTSFLRVAVEDSVVAKHYSQYAHKGFWIEYIGKKPQSDCIKVVDRYYGHIFSASFSPNGTRVVCGHYEGIVCILDAASWRMIVGPLEGHKDVVRSVTFSSDGRYIVSGSDDCTVIKWDAISGDLIWQSSKLHTGWVRSVVFSPDGKSIASGSDDFTIHLWNAKSGEQDGDPIRGHADDVLSIAFSPDSLYLVSGSWDSTVIVWDVTSRNVKLGPLEEHEDKVNAVEFSPGGDIIVSGSDDGTIRVWDAVTGEVKRVINTGGDYVKSVTFSPDGLRILAGGRFGIKMWDVVDFMAAPKKFSEHSNIEYVSFTPDGTNFMSRTYEGVVRVWDALGGEETTTSVYKRESINTIAVSPGGLLIASGSEYGSVLLWNAVNGELISKLWDEHSGSVYSVSFSPDERFVAFGSYDNTVKLWNISNGDYITFQGHTDSVCSVVFSSSNIASGSYDKSIRIWNIDSREMVIEPLEGHTDSVTSVCYSPDGTKIVSSSLDHTVRIWNSETGQLTSTLTGHSDFVNSVAYSPDGSQIVSGSRDKTIILWDAETGQVVCGPITGHLNRVKSVCFSPDGDRVLSGSKDKSIRIWDASTGNLCRSFNGHMNRVNSVCFFPDGIHFASGSYDGTIRIWTLKDDANDVIWHLRRDDGWIVGKNEELIMWIPPDLRSHLCIMNNPRTLSHSFSMKLHFVTL
;
A
#
# COMPACT_ATOMS: atom_id res chain seq x y z
N MET A 1 62.77 34.50 -9.56
CA MET A 1 61.85 35.62 -9.34
C MET A 1 60.72 35.13 -8.45
N SER A 2 60.52 35.79 -7.33
CA SER A 2 59.48 35.49 -6.35
C SER A 2 58.10 35.94 -6.85
N LEU A 3 57.08 35.10 -6.64
CA LEU A 3 55.68 35.51 -6.63
C LEU A 3 54.96 34.70 -5.55
N GLN A 4 54.60 35.38 -4.46
CA GLN A 4 53.66 34.88 -3.45
C GLN A 4 52.23 35.10 -3.97
N GLN A 5 51.36 34.12 -3.79
CA GLN A 5 49.90 34.31 -3.79
C GLN A 5 49.28 33.47 -2.66
N SER A 6 48.49 34.14 -1.83
CA SER A 6 47.63 33.55 -0.80
C SER A 6 46.16 33.77 -1.17
N GLY A 7 45.36 32.69 -1.18
CA GLY A 7 43.92 32.69 -1.44
C GLY A 7 43.36 31.25 -1.54
N PRO A 8 42.06 31.01 -1.27
CA PRO A 8 41.50 29.67 -1.09
C PRO A 8 41.35 28.82 -2.37
N ASN A 9 41.76 29.33 -3.53
CA ASN A 9 41.70 28.62 -4.83
C ASN A 9 43.02 28.74 -5.60
N ALA A 10 44.09 28.10 -5.12
CA ALA A 10 45.33 27.94 -5.90
C ALA A 10 45.38 26.51 -6.48
N SER A 11 45.05 26.35 -7.76
CA SER A 11 45.28 25.10 -8.50
C SER A 11 46.73 25.00 -8.98
N ALA A 12 47.40 23.89 -8.66
CA ALA A 12 48.76 23.62 -9.13
C ALA A 12 48.72 23.00 -10.53
N TYR A 13 49.40 23.63 -11.49
CA TYR A 13 49.61 23.11 -12.85
C TYR A 13 50.59 21.94 -12.81
N ILE A 14 50.17 20.73 -13.20
CA ILE A 14 51.07 19.59 -13.43
C ILE A 14 50.87 19.09 -14.88
N GLY A 15 51.78 19.53 -15.76
CA GLY A 15 52.18 18.82 -16.98
C GLY A 15 51.25 18.88 -18.20
N VAL A 16 51.82 19.21 -19.36
CA VAL A 16 51.21 19.05 -20.70
C VAL A 16 51.77 17.75 -21.30
N VAL A 17 50.91 16.86 -21.79
CA VAL A 17 51.31 15.69 -22.59
C VAL A 17 50.82 15.91 -24.02
N ASN A 18 51.73 15.74 -25.00
CA ASN A 18 51.39 15.78 -26.42
C ASN A 18 51.17 14.35 -26.93
N ASP A 19 50.11 14.12 -27.70
CA ASP A 19 49.92 12.90 -28.49
C ASP A 19 50.59 13.03 -29.88
N VAL A 20 50.85 11.90 -30.55
CA VAL A 20 51.52 11.73 -31.85
C VAL A 20 50.83 12.48 -33.01
N GLY A 21 49.64 13.05 -32.78
CA GLY A 21 48.93 13.96 -33.69
C GLY A 21 49.06 15.47 -33.42
N GLY A 22 49.77 15.91 -32.38
CA GLY A 22 50.07 17.34 -32.14
C GLY A 22 48.96 18.18 -31.50
N SER A 23 47.89 17.57 -30.97
CA SER A 23 46.81 18.29 -30.26
C SER A 23 47.11 18.42 -28.76
N GLN A 24 46.94 19.63 -28.20
CA GLN A 24 47.12 19.93 -26.77
C GLN A 24 45.79 19.85 -26.01
N TYR A 25 45.76 19.14 -24.88
CA TYR A 25 44.61 19.08 -23.98
C TYR A 25 44.98 19.49 -22.54
N SER A 26 44.07 20.19 -21.86
CA SER A 26 44.15 20.55 -20.44
C SER A 26 43.20 19.67 -19.61
N VAL A 27 43.71 18.97 -18.61
CA VAL A 27 42.91 18.14 -17.69
C VAL A 27 42.70 18.91 -16.38
N ASN A 28 41.44 19.17 -16.01
CA ASN A 28 41.06 19.61 -14.66
C ASN A 28 40.40 18.43 -13.93
N GLY A 29 40.95 18.05 -12.78
CA GLY A 29 40.38 16.99 -11.93
C GLY A 29 39.29 17.55 -11.02
N ASN A 30 38.03 17.28 -11.32
CA ASN A 30 36.94 17.14 -10.36
C ASN A 30 35.72 16.48 -11.06
N ASN A 31 35.18 15.42 -10.42
CA ASN A 31 34.02 14.60 -10.80
C ASN A 31 34.17 13.74 -12.07
N ASN A 32 34.46 12.45 -11.87
CA ASN A 32 34.37 11.40 -12.89
C ASN A 32 32.91 11.02 -13.18
N THR A 33 32.19 11.89 -13.89
CA THR A 33 31.12 11.48 -14.80
C THR A 33 31.61 11.78 -16.21
N PHE A 34 31.70 10.76 -17.06
CA PHE A 34 31.93 10.94 -18.48
C PHE A 34 30.79 11.81 -19.05
N ASN A 35 31.07 13.08 -19.33
CA ASN A 35 30.25 13.91 -20.21
C ASN A 35 30.49 13.44 -21.65
N LEU A 36 29.80 12.37 -22.05
CA LEU A 36 29.36 12.24 -23.44
C LEU A 36 28.17 13.18 -23.59
N GLY A 37 28.22 14.10 -24.56
CA GLY A 37 27.19 15.13 -24.74
C GLY A 37 25.79 14.54 -24.77
N THR A 38 25.09 14.61 -23.64
CA THR A 38 23.69 14.25 -23.50
C THR A 38 22.85 15.47 -23.81
N SER A 39 21.82 15.30 -24.64
CA SER A 39 20.80 16.32 -24.79
C SER A 39 20.08 16.54 -23.45
N ASP A 40 19.55 17.75 -23.17
CA ASP A 40 18.77 18.02 -21.94
C ASP A 40 17.63 17.01 -21.72
N THR A 41 17.09 16.46 -22.81
CA THR A 41 16.05 15.42 -22.79
C THR A 41 16.55 14.05 -22.29
N ASP A 42 17.81 13.67 -22.56
CA ASP A 42 18.37 12.40 -22.09
C ASP A 42 18.73 12.48 -20.59
N GLY A 43 19.17 13.64 -20.11
CA GLY A 43 19.44 13.88 -18.68
C GLY A 43 18.18 13.78 -17.80
N ALA A 44 17.06 14.34 -18.27
CA ALA A 44 15.77 14.22 -17.60
C ALA A 44 15.26 12.77 -17.57
N LEU A 45 15.45 12.01 -18.66
CA LEU A 45 15.09 10.59 -18.74
C LEU A 45 15.87 9.74 -17.72
N ILE A 46 17.20 9.90 -17.66
CA ILE A 46 18.04 9.16 -16.71
C ILE A 46 17.69 9.53 -15.26
N THR A 47 17.42 10.80 -14.98
CA THR A 47 17.02 11.25 -13.64
C THR A 47 15.68 10.63 -13.23
N ARG A 48 14.71 10.56 -14.15
CA ARG A 48 13.44 9.87 -13.93
C ARG A 48 13.67 8.38 -13.65
N LEU A 49 14.43 7.68 -14.49
CA LEU A 49 14.74 6.26 -14.28
C LEU A 49 15.44 6.02 -12.94
N LYS A 50 16.34 6.92 -12.51
CA LYS A 50 16.98 6.84 -11.20
C LYS A 50 15.95 6.87 -10.06
N ASN A 51 14.98 7.78 -10.14
CA ASN A 51 13.92 7.91 -9.13
C ASN A 51 12.96 6.72 -9.16
N THR A 52 12.64 6.19 -10.34
CA THR A 52 11.68 5.09 -10.49
C THR A 52 12.29 3.72 -10.17
N LEU A 53 13.51 3.43 -10.63
CA LEU A 53 14.18 2.15 -10.37
C LEU A 53 14.81 2.09 -8.98
N ASN A 54 15.14 3.26 -8.40
CA ASN A 54 15.84 3.40 -7.12
C ASN A 54 17.07 2.47 -7.02
N PRO A 55 18.04 2.61 -7.94
CA PRO A 55 19.20 1.71 -8.01
C PRO A 55 20.08 1.85 -6.77
N SER A 56 20.63 0.73 -6.31
CA SER A 56 21.59 0.72 -5.20
C SER A 56 22.95 1.24 -5.65
N HIS A 57 23.60 2.04 -4.81
CA HIS A 57 24.93 2.57 -5.11
C HIS A 57 26.01 1.54 -4.77
N ILE A 58 26.37 0.71 -5.75
CA ILE A 58 27.32 -0.41 -5.62
C ILE A 58 28.51 -0.23 -6.59
N PRO A 59 29.38 0.78 -6.38
CA PRO A 59 30.49 1.08 -7.28
C PRO A 59 31.60 0.02 -7.21
N GLY A 60 31.93 -0.61 -8.34
CA GLY A 60 33.10 -1.47 -8.49
C GLY A 60 34.36 -0.75 -9.01
N ASP A 61 34.27 0.52 -9.40
CA ASP A 61 35.34 1.34 -9.96
C ASP A 61 36.34 1.86 -8.90
N GLY A 62 37.52 2.29 -9.36
CA GLY A 62 38.56 2.88 -8.51
C GLY A 62 39.28 1.88 -7.58
N ARG A 63 39.14 0.59 -7.85
CA ARG A 63 39.84 -0.49 -7.12
C ARG A 63 41.22 -0.77 -7.71
N PRO A 64 42.15 -1.37 -6.93
CA PRO A 64 43.45 -1.77 -7.43
C PRO A 64 43.33 -2.85 -8.52
N GLU A 65 44.12 -2.68 -9.59
CA GLU A 65 44.28 -3.65 -10.67
C GLU A 65 45.40 -4.65 -10.37
N CYS A 66 45.47 -5.72 -11.16
CA CYS A 66 46.55 -6.69 -11.15
C CYS A 66 47.86 -5.99 -11.51
N LEU A 67 48.92 -6.35 -10.81
CA LEU A 67 50.25 -5.88 -11.12
C LEU A 67 50.68 -6.41 -12.49
N GLU A 68 51.45 -5.63 -13.24
CA GLU A 68 51.98 -6.04 -14.55
C GLU A 68 52.73 -7.39 -14.43
N ASN A 69 52.48 -8.30 -15.36
CA ASN A 69 52.99 -9.69 -15.37
C ASN A 69 52.53 -10.58 -14.20
N THR A 70 51.41 -10.26 -13.54
CA THR A 70 50.73 -11.17 -12.59
C THR A 70 49.36 -11.58 -13.15
N ARG A 71 48.87 -12.76 -12.77
CA ARG A 71 47.61 -13.35 -13.26
C ARG A 71 47.52 -13.46 -14.78
N VAL A 72 48.67 -13.62 -15.44
CA VAL A 72 48.78 -13.55 -16.91
C VAL A 72 47.92 -14.63 -17.58
N GLN A 73 47.99 -15.88 -17.10
CA GLN A 73 47.22 -16.97 -17.71
C GLN A 73 45.72 -16.75 -17.46
N THR A 74 45.36 -16.44 -16.21
CA THR A 74 43.95 -16.21 -15.85
C THR A 74 43.33 -15.04 -16.64
N LEU A 75 44.06 -13.93 -16.79
CA LEU A 75 43.58 -12.77 -17.55
C LEU A 75 43.44 -13.10 -19.04
N GLN A 76 44.39 -13.84 -19.60
CA GLN A 76 44.33 -14.30 -21.00
C GLN A 76 43.08 -15.15 -21.24
N ASP A 77 42.80 -16.12 -20.38
CA ASP A 77 41.61 -16.99 -20.48
C ASP A 77 40.31 -16.15 -20.44
N ILE A 78 40.25 -15.12 -19.59
CA ILE A 78 39.08 -14.23 -19.50
C ILE A 78 38.95 -13.37 -20.77
N TYR A 79 40.04 -12.82 -21.31
CA TYR A 79 39.98 -12.01 -22.53
C TYR A 79 39.61 -12.82 -23.77
N GLU A 80 40.05 -14.08 -23.84
CA GLU A 80 39.63 -15.05 -24.86
C GLU A 80 38.13 -15.35 -24.75
N TRP A 81 37.61 -15.59 -23.54
CA TRP A 81 36.17 -15.76 -23.32
C TRP A 81 35.35 -14.54 -23.73
N ILE A 82 35.82 -13.34 -23.37
CA ILE A 82 35.14 -12.07 -23.68
C ILE A 82 35.01 -11.85 -25.20
N SER A 83 36.08 -12.17 -25.94
CA SER A 83 36.20 -11.84 -27.37
C SER A 83 35.80 -12.99 -28.28
N GLY A 84 35.74 -14.22 -27.75
CA GLY A 84 35.48 -15.43 -28.51
C GLY A 84 34.00 -15.65 -28.85
N THR A 85 33.76 -16.31 -29.99
CA THR A 85 32.46 -16.82 -30.41
C THR A 85 32.28 -18.26 -29.91
N GLY A 86 31.07 -18.64 -29.48
CA GLY A 86 30.77 -19.99 -29.00
C GLY A 86 30.97 -20.22 -27.50
N TYR A 87 31.52 -19.24 -26.78
CA TYR A 87 31.53 -19.24 -25.31
C TYR A 87 30.16 -18.91 -24.71
N PRO A 88 29.84 -19.45 -23.51
CA PRO A 88 28.62 -19.10 -22.78
C PRO A 88 28.62 -17.64 -22.32
N ASN A 89 27.43 -17.10 -22.03
CA ASN A 89 27.26 -15.72 -21.57
C ASN A 89 27.87 -15.46 -20.17
N ILE A 90 28.15 -16.50 -19.38
CA ILE A 90 28.62 -16.38 -17.99
C ILE A 90 30.02 -16.97 -17.84
N LEU A 91 30.92 -16.21 -17.22
CA LEU A 91 32.17 -16.69 -16.63
C LEU A 91 32.08 -16.60 -15.11
N LEU A 92 32.32 -17.71 -14.42
CA LEU A 92 32.35 -17.78 -12.96
C LEU A 92 33.79 -17.94 -12.46
N LEU A 93 34.30 -16.94 -11.74
CA LEU A 93 35.62 -16.95 -11.12
C LEU A 93 35.50 -17.21 -9.62
N THR A 94 35.82 -18.43 -9.19
CA THR A 94 35.76 -18.84 -7.77
C THR A 94 37.14 -18.93 -7.13
N GLY A 95 37.20 -18.91 -5.80
CA GLY A 95 38.45 -19.11 -5.06
C GLY A 95 38.35 -18.70 -3.59
N GLY A 96 39.32 -19.12 -2.78
CA GLY A 96 39.39 -18.81 -1.35
C GLY A 96 39.50 -17.31 -1.02
N ALA A 97 39.36 -16.95 0.25
CA ALA A 97 39.55 -15.57 0.68
C ALA A 97 40.95 -15.08 0.32
N GLY A 98 41.05 -13.94 -0.36
CA GLY A 98 42.34 -13.30 -0.63
C GLY A 98 43.15 -13.85 -1.80
N THR A 99 42.55 -14.61 -2.71
CA THR A 99 43.20 -15.11 -3.93
C THR A 99 43.29 -14.09 -5.08
N GLY A 100 42.69 -12.89 -4.95
CA GLY A 100 42.78 -11.81 -5.95
C GLY A 100 41.62 -11.73 -6.96
N LYS A 101 40.49 -12.42 -6.71
CA LYS A 101 39.29 -12.41 -7.58
C LYS A 101 38.81 -11.01 -7.97
N SER A 102 38.56 -10.15 -6.97
CA SER A 102 38.07 -8.78 -7.20
C SER A 102 39.08 -7.90 -7.93
N THR A 103 40.37 -8.14 -7.72
CA THR A 103 41.46 -7.46 -8.44
C THR A 103 41.46 -7.85 -9.93
N ILE A 104 41.26 -9.13 -10.24
CA ILE A 104 41.10 -9.61 -11.63
C ILE A 104 39.86 -8.99 -12.28
N ALA A 105 38.70 -9.04 -11.61
CA ALA A 105 37.46 -8.45 -12.09
C ALA A 105 37.60 -6.95 -12.38
N THR A 106 38.25 -6.21 -11.48
CA THR A 106 38.57 -4.79 -11.66
C THR A 106 39.48 -4.57 -12.86
N THR A 107 40.56 -5.34 -12.99
CA THR A 107 41.51 -5.23 -14.12
C THR A 107 40.84 -5.42 -15.46
N VAL A 108 39.98 -6.43 -15.57
CA VAL A 108 39.21 -6.73 -16.78
C VAL A 108 38.24 -5.59 -17.10
N ALA A 109 37.53 -5.08 -16.09
CA ALA A 109 36.60 -3.95 -16.24
C ALA A 109 37.32 -2.66 -16.68
N GLU A 110 38.43 -2.29 -16.04
CA GLU A 110 39.18 -1.07 -16.36
C GLU A 110 39.89 -1.15 -17.70
N THR A 111 40.44 -2.33 -18.06
CA THR A 111 41.06 -2.54 -19.37
C THR A 111 40.05 -2.32 -20.51
N ARG A 112 38.83 -2.82 -20.36
CA ARG A 112 37.75 -2.53 -21.31
C ARG A 112 37.30 -1.08 -21.32
N ARG A 113 37.19 -0.44 -20.14
CA ARG A 113 36.84 0.98 -20.03
C ARG A 113 37.88 1.87 -20.73
N ARG A 114 39.18 1.60 -20.56
CA ARG A 114 40.29 2.27 -21.28
C ARG A 114 40.22 2.07 -22.79
N SER A 115 39.74 0.91 -23.22
CA SER A 115 39.56 0.57 -24.63
C SER A 115 38.24 1.12 -25.19
N SER A 116 37.55 2.01 -24.47
CA SER A 116 36.25 2.61 -24.83
C SER A 116 35.12 1.60 -25.08
N HIS A 117 35.19 0.41 -24.48
CA HIS A 117 34.13 -0.58 -24.53
C HIS A 117 33.18 -0.44 -23.32
N PRO A 118 31.86 -0.62 -23.49
CA PRO A 118 30.87 -0.49 -22.42
C PRO A 118 31.03 -1.58 -21.35
N VAL A 119 31.08 -1.16 -20.07
CA VAL A 119 31.22 -2.03 -18.90
C VAL A 119 30.33 -1.55 -17.75
N CYS A 120 29.54 -2.47 -17.19
CA CYS A 120 28.84 -2.29 -15.91
C CYS A 120 29.58 -3.09 -14.83
N HIS A 121 30.08 -2.44 -13.77
CA HIS A 121 30.82 -3.11 -12.69
C HIS A 121 30.16 -2.88 -11.32
N LEU A 122 29.64 -3.94 -10.73
CA LEU A 122 28.99 -3.97 -9.41
C LEU A 122 29.85 -4.76 -8.42
N PHE A 123 30.13 -4.18 -7.25
CA PHE A 123 30.89 -4.83 -6.17
C PHE A 123 30.09 -4.97 -4.87
N PHE A 124 29.71 -6.19 -4.50
CA PHE A 124 28.85 -6.43 -3.35
C PHE A 124 29.58 -6.36 -2.01
N LEU A 125 28.84 -5.97 -0.98
CA LEU A 125 29.31 -5.77 0.39
C LEU A 125 28.39 -6.50 1.38
N ARG A 126 29.00 -7.35 2.21
CA ARG A 126 28.27 -8.16 3.19
C ARG A 126 27.41 -7.31 4.11
N GLY A 127 26.13 -7.71 4.26
CA GLY A 127 25.15 -7.03 5.11
C GLY A 127 24.66 -5.67 4.59
N LYS A 128 25.20 -5.18 3.46
CA LYS A 128 24.89 -3.86 2.87
C LYS A 128 24.34 -3.94 1.45
N SER A 129 24.61 -5.04 0.75
CA SER A 129 24.07 -5.32 -0.58
C SER A 129 22.83 -6.21 -0.48
N ASP A 130 21.72 -5.73 -1.04
CA ASP A 130 20.46 -6.46 -1.12
C ASP A 130 20.29 -7.09 -2.52
N PRO A 131 20.17 -8.43 -2.62
CA PRO A 131 19.89 -9.14 -3.85
C PRO A 131 18.69 -8.59 -4.64
N SER A 132 17.66 -8.06 -3.96
CA SER A 132 16.42 -7.56 -4.57
C SER A 132 16.61 -6.29 -5.44
N THR A 133 17.76 -5.62 -5.31
CA THR A 133 18.07 -4.38 -6.03
C THR A 133 18.94 -4.61 -7.27
N VAL A 134 19.58 -5.78 -7.40
CA VAL A 134 20.66 -6.01 -8.36
C VAL A 134 20.22 -5.80 -9.80
N ILE A 135 19.05 -6.32 -10.19
CA ILE A 135 18.53 -6.20 -11.56
C ILE A 135 18.22 -4.74 -11.93
N ARG A 136 17.60 -3.99 -11.02
CA ARG A 136 17.33 -2.55 -11.20
C ARG A 136 18.62 -1.76 -11.34
N THR A 137 19.64 -2.10 -10.54
CA THR A 137 20.97 -1.46 -10.62
C THR A 137 21.68 -1.78 -11.93
N ILE A 138 21.65 -3.04 -12.42
CA ILE A 138 22.20 -3.41 -13.73
C ILE A 138 21.47 -2.64 -14.85
N SER A 139 20.13 -2.65 -14.84
CA SER A 139 19.32 -1.99 -15.86
C SER A 139 19.58 -0.48 -15.90
N TYR A 140 19.60 0.17 -14.73
CA TYR A 140 19.93 1.59 -14.63
C TYR A 140 21.33 1.89 -15.16
N ASN A 141 22.35 1.13 -14.77
CA ASN A 141 23.71 1.35 -15.25
C ASN A 141 23.81 1.15 -16.76
N LEU A 142 23.18 0.13 -17.33
CA LEU A 142 23.12 -0.06 -18.78
C LEU A 142 22.38 1.08 -19.49
N ALA A 143 21.30 1.60 -18.92
CA ALA A 143 20.55 2.74 -19.44
C ALA A 143 21.40 4.03 -19.45
N VAL A 144 22.22 4.26 -18.43
CA VAL A 144 23.17 5.39 -18.39
C VAL A 144 24.16 5.33 -19.55
N PHE A 145 24.58 4.14 -19.97
CA PHE A 145 25.53 3.98 -21.09
C PHE A 145 24.87 4.00 -22.47
N CYS A 146 23.63 3.53 -22.61
CA CYS A 146 22.96 3.38 -23.90
C CYS A 146 21.58 4.06 -23.91
N PRO A 147 21.43 5.20 -24.62
CA PRO A 147 20.15 5.91 -24.71
C PRO A 147 19.00 5.07 -25.29
N SER A 148 19.29 4.13 -26.22
CA SER A 148 18.28 3.20 -26.75
C SER A 148 17.71 2.29 -25.66
N ILE A 149 18.60 1.74 -24.80
CA ILE A 149 18.18 0.94 -23.63
C ILE A 149 17.36 1.79 -22.67
N ALA A 150 17.79 3.03 -22.38
CA ALA A 150 17.07 3.94 -21.48
C ALA A 150 15.62 4.19 -21.92
N LYS A 151 15.39 4.42 -23.23
CA LYS A 151 14.06 4.66 -23.78
C LYS A 151 13.15 3.42 -23.68
N LEU A 152 13.70 2.23 -23.95
CA LEU A 152 12.94 0.98 -23.87
C LEU A 152 12.60 0.61 -22.42
N VAL A 153 13.53 0.80 -21.49
CA VAL A 153 13.28 0.60 -20.06
C VAL A 153 12.21 1.57 -19.56
N ASP A 154 12.27 2.86 -19.90
CA ASP A 154 11.23 3.85 -19.52
C ASP A 154 9.85 3.48 -20.09
N ALA A 155 9.79 2.98 -21.31
CA ALA A 155 8.54 2.54 -21.92
C ALA A 155 7.92 1.35 -21.18
N GLU A 156 8.73 0.35 -20.81
CA GLU A 156 8.23 -0.82 -20.08
C GLU A 156 7.85 -0.49 -18.64
N VAL A 157 8.63 0.36 -17.96
CA VAL A 157 8.32 0.83 -16.60
C VAL A 157 6.99 1.61 -16.58
N ARG A 158 6.74 2.48 -17.57
CA ARG A 158 5.45 3.20 -17.68
C ARG A 158 4.25 2.30 -17.88
N LYS A 159 4.44 1.15 -18.54
CA LYS A 159 3.37 0.18 -18.80
C LYS A 159 3.06 -0.67 -17.57
N THR A 160 4.06 -0.95 -16.74
CA THR A 160 3.98 -1.93 -15.65
C THR A 160 3.85 -1.31 -14.25
N GLY A 161 4.22 -0.04 -14.05
CA GLY A 161 4.08 0.66 -12.76
C GLY A 161 5.30 0.53 -11.85
N GLU A 162 5.09 0.50 -10.52
CA GLU A 162 6.19 0.45 -9.53
C GLU A 162 6.81 -0.96 -9.48
N LEU A 163 8.02 -1.10 -10.04
CA LEU A 163 8.77 -2.37 -10.17
C LEU A 163 9.69 -2.69 -8.99
N SER A 164 9.77 -1.80 -7.99
CA SER A 164 10.67 -1.95 -6.83
C SER A 164 10.39 -3.22 -6.02
N SER A 165 9.15 -3.69 -6.11
CA SER A 165 8.54 -4.82 -5.43
C SER A 165 8.29 -6.03 -6.33
N ALA A 166 8.77 -5.99 -7.57
CA ALA A 166 8.59 -7.10 -8.49
C ALA A 166 9.55 -8.25 -8.22
N THR A 167 9.14 -9.49 -8.56
CA THR A 167 10.02 -10.65 -8.44
C THR A 167 11.30 -10.40 -9.24
N LEU A 168 12.43 -10.93 -8.79
CA LEU A 168 13.70 -10.74 -9.50
C LEU A 168 13.64 -11.24 -10.95
N LYS A 169 12.82 -12.27 -11.20
CA LYS A 169 12.54 -12.81 -12.54
C LYS A 169 11.71 -11.86 -13.39
N SER A 170 10.61 -11.31 -12.87
CA SER A 170 9.80 -10.31 -13.57
C SER A 170 10.60 -9.04 -13.83
N GLN A 171 11.39 -8.59 -12.84
CA GLN A 171 12.35 -7.50 -13.03
C GLN A 171 13.34 -7.83 -14.14
N PHE A 172 13.92 -9.03 -14.16
CA PHE A 172 14.85 -9.44 -15.22
C PHE A 172 14.19 -9.42 -16.59
N ASP A 173 12.98 -9.95 -16.69
CA ASP A 173 12.25 -10.03 -17.95
C ASP A 173 11.87 -8.65 -18.51
N ILE A 174 11.36 -7.78 -17.64
CA ILE A 174 10.89 -6.42 -17.99
C ILE A 174 12.07 -5.46 -18.21
N LEU A 175 13.07 -5.48 -17.34
CA LEU A 175 14.15 -4.49 -17.30
C LEU A 175 15.40 -4.89 -18.09
N LEU A 176 15.60 -6.19 -18.36
CA LEU A 176 16.76 -6.69 -19.10
C LEU A 176 16.34 -7.50 -20.33
N ARG A 177 15.59 -8.60 -20.21
CA ARG A 177 15.32 -9.51 -21.33
C ARG A 177 14.63 -8.83 -22.52
N LYS A 178 13.50 -8.14 -22.30
CA LYS A 178 12.74 -7.45 -23.37
C LYS A 178 13.53 -6.27 -23.99
N PRO A 179 14.12 -5.34 -23.21
CA PRO A 179 14.89 -4.24 -23.79
C PRO A 179 16.14 -4.72 -24.53
N LEU A 180 16.91 -5.65 -23.95
CA LEU A 180 18.19 -6.08 -24.51
C LEU A 180 18.01 -6.98 -25.74
N SER A 181 16.93 -7.77 -25.83
CA SER A 181 16.63 -8.53 -27.05
C SER A 181 16.31 -7.60 -28.23
N THR A 182 15.62 -6.50 -27.97
CA THR A 182 15.27 -5.49 -28.99
C THR A 182 16.50 -4.71 -29.47
N VAL A 183 17.42 -4.34 -28.57
CA VAL A 183 18.65 -3.59 -28.90
C VAL A 183 19.75 -4.48 -29.47
N SER A 184 19.64 -5.81 -29.36
CA SER A 184 20.70 -6.74 -29.75
C SER A 184 21.24 -6.57 -31.17
N ALA A 185 20.42 -6.09 -32.11
CA ALA A 185 20.82 -5.79 -33.49
C ALA A 185 21.72 -4.56 -33.66
N GLU A 186 21.75 -3.65 -32.67
CA GLU A 186 22.54 -2.41 -32.71
C GLU A 186 23.94 -2.56 -32.08
N ILE A 187 24.21 -3.70 -31.42
CA ILE A 187 25.42 -3.90 -30.60
C ILE A 187 26.56 -4.44 -31.48
N THR A 188 27.60 -3.63 -31.65
CA THR A 188 28.78 -3.98 -32.48
C THR A 188 29.90 -4.68 -31.70
N HIS A 189 29.94 -4.53 -30.38
CA HIS A 189 30.95 -5.13 -29.50
C HIS A 189 30.29 -5.72 -28.25
N PRO A 190 30.78 -6.84 -27.68
CA PRO A 190 30.17 -7.43 -26.49
C PRO A 190 30.16 -6.45 -25.31
N ILE A 191 29.02 -6.30 -24.64
CA ILE A 191 28.86 -5.52 -23.41
C ILE A 191 29.22 -6.41 -22.22
N LEU A 192 30.10 -5.96 -21.33
CA LEU A 192 30.52 -6.71 -20.15
C LEU A 192 29.79 -6.20 -18.89
N VAL A 193 29.19 -7.13 -18.15
CA VAL A 193 28.63 -6.90 -16.81
C VAL A 193 29.46 -7.70 -15.80
N VAL A 194 29.99 -7.03 -14.78
CA VAL A 194 30.82 -7.62 -13.74
C VAL A 194 30.06 -7.60 -12.42
N LEU A 195 29.85 -8.79 -11.85
CA LEU A 195 29.21 -9.02 -10.55
C LEU A 195 30.30 -9.53 -9.59
N ASP A 196 30.96 -8.61 -8.90
CA ASP A 196 32.12 -8.90 -8.04
C ASP A 196 31.68 -9.17 -6.59
N ALA A 197 32.19 -10.26 -6.02
CA ALA A 197 31.92 -10.78 -4.67
C ALA A 197 30.44 -11.13 -4.42
N ILE A 198 29.82 -11.92 -5.31
CA ILE A 198 28.41 -12.32 -5.20
C ILE A 198 28.08 -13.06 -3.88
N ASP A 199 29.07 -13.70 -3.25
CA ASP A 199 28.95 -14.33 -1.92
C ASP A 199 28.63 -13.31 -0.80
N GLU A 200 28.91 -12.03 -1.04
CA GLU A 200 28.63 -10.93 -0.12
C GLU A 200 27.29 -10.23 -0.39
N CYS A 201 26.54 -10.65 -1.41
CA CYS A 201 25.21 -10.12 -1.74
C CYS A 201 24.12 -10.85 -0.94
N GLY A 202 23.74 -10.31 0.22
CA GLY A 202 22.75 -10.94 1.10
C GLY A 202 23.20 -12.28 1.70
N THR A 203 22.27 -12.96 2.38
CA THR A 203 22.44 -14.36 2.85
C THR A 203 22.15 -15.36 1.72
N PRO A 204 22.63 -16.62 1.82
CA PRO A 204 22.31 -17.68 0.85
C PRO A 204 20.81 -17.79 0.57
N GLN A 205 19.97 -17.68 1.61
CA GLN A 205 18.52 -17.75 1.47
C GLN A 205 17.97 -16.54 0.71
N SER A 206 18.43 -15.32 1.05
CA SER A 206 17.93 -14.08 0.42
C SER A 206 18.33 -13.92 -1.04
N ARG A 207 19.47 -14.49 -1.46
CA ARG A 207 19.97 -14.39 -2.84
C ARG A 207 19.60 -15.56 -3.73
N CYS A 208 18.85 -16.54 -3.22
CA CYS A 208 18.41 -17.72 -3.97
C CYS A 208 17.70 -17.34 -5.28
N ALA A 209 16.76 -16.39 -5.25
CA ALA A 209 16.05 -15.89 -6.43
C ALA A 209 16.98 -15.19 -7.43
N LEU A 210 18.01 -14.49 -6.95
CA LEU A 210 19.03 -13.91 -7.82
C LEU A 210 19.85 -15.03 -8.50
N MET A 211 20.24 -16.06 -7.75
CA MET A 211 20.98 -17.21 -8.30
C MET A 211 20.18 -17.95 -9.38
N ASP A 212 18.86 -18.05 -9.25
CA ASP A 212 18.00 -18.61 -10.30
C ASP A 212 18.00 -17.75 -11.58
N VAL A 213 17.89 -16.42 -11.45
CA VAL A 213 18.02 -15.50 -12.58
C VAL A 213 19.40 -15.59 -13.24
N LEU A 214 20.47 -15.76 -12.44
CA LEU A 214 21.82 -15.93 -12.96
C LEU A 214 21.98 -17.26 -13.71
N SER A 215 21.42 -18.36 -13.21
CA SER A 215 21.58 -19.70 -13.81
C SER A 215 20.69 -19.93 -15.02
N ASN A 216 19.46 -19.42 -15.01
CA ASN A 216 18.43 -19.70 -16.02
C ASN A 216 18.10 -18.48 -16.89
N GLY A 217 18.12 -17.27 -16.32
CA GLY A 217 17.77 -16.03 -17.01
C GLY A 217 18.87 -15.55 -17.95
N ILE A 218 20.08 -15.30 -17.43
CA ILE A 218 21.20 -14.74 -18.23
C ILE A 218 21.54 -15.57 -19.48
N PRO A 219 21.57 -16.92 -19.44
CA PRO A 219 21.84 -17.71 -20.63
C PRO A 219 20.82 -17.52 -21.77
N SER A 220 19.63 -16.99 -21.49
CA SER A 220 18.62 -16.67 -22.51
C SER A 220 18.88 -15.35 -23.25
N LEU A 221 19.84 -14.53 -22.79
CA LEU A 221 20.19 -13.25 -23.40
C LEU A 221 21.06 -13.45 -24.65
N HIS A 222 21.02 -12.47 -25.56
CA HIS A 222 21.87 -12.47 -26.74
C HIS A 222 23.37 -12.58 -26.37
N PRO A 223 24.20 -13.37 -27.09
CA PRO A 223 25.61 -13.61 -26.75
C PRO A 223 26.51 -12.36 -26.64
N ALA A 224 26.04 -11.22 -27.16
CA ALA A 224 26.70 -9.93 -27.02
C ALA A 224 26.75 -9.43 -25.56
N PHE A 225 25.94 -9.98 -24.65
CA PHE A 225 25.97 -9.62 -23.22
C PHE A 225 26.73 -10.68 -22.42
N ARG A 226 27.90 -10.30 -21.91
CA ARG A 226 28.82 -11.17 -21.15
C ARG A 226 28.79 -10.81 -19.66
N PHE A 227 28.68 -11.81 -18.79
CA PHE A 227 28.61 -11.67 -17.35
C PHE A 227 29.81 -12.34 -16.66
N LEU A 228 30.68 -11.54 -16.05
CA LEU A 228 31.78 -12.02 -15.22
C LEU A 228 31.33 -11.99 -13.76
N ILE A 229 31.20 -13.16 -13.15
CA ILE A 229 30.74 -13.32 -11.76
C ILE A 229 31.92 -13.79 -10.92
N THR A 230 32.20 -13.12 -9.81
CA THR A 230 33.22 -13.58 -8.85
C THR A 230 32.60 -13.92 -7.51
N GLY A 231 33.14 -14.92 -6.82
CA GLY A 231 32.70 -15.24 -5.46
C GLY A 231 33.51 -16.32 -4.75
N ARG A 232 33.20 -16.54 -3.48
CA ARG A 232 33.68 -17.72 -2.72
C ARG A 232 32.87 -18.97 -3.11
N PRO A 233 33.47 -20.17 -3.04
CA PRO A 233 32.77 -21.42 -3.32
C PRO A 233 31.84 -21.81 -2.16
N GLU A 234 30.78 -21.04 -1.93
CA GLU A 234 29.73 -21.35 -0.97
C GLU A 234 28.75 -22.39 -1.54
N GLU A 235 28.01 -23.11 -0.68
CA GLU A 235 27.15 -24.24 -1.08
C GLU A 235 26.10 -23.88 -2.14
N ASP A 236 25.63 -22.63 -2.16
CA ASP A 236 24.63 -22.13 -3.11
C ASP A 236 25.24 -21.58 -4.43
N ILE A 237 26.54 -21.27 -4.45
CA ILE A 237 27.26 -20.77 -5.64
C ILE A 237 27.92 -21.91 -6.41
N LEU A 238 28.42 -22.93 -5.69
CA LEU A 238 29.05 -24.13 -6.26
C LEU A 238 28.24 -24.81 -7.38
N PRO A 239 26.90 -24.96 -7.28
CA PRO A 239 26.10 -25.55 -8.36
C PRO A 239 26.21 -24.81 -9.70
N LEU A 240 26.41 -23.49 -9.67
CA LEU A 240 26.53 -22.66 -10.89
C LEU A 240 27.77 -23.06 -11.71
N ALA A 241 28.85 -23.50 -11.05
CA ALA A 241 30.07 -23.95 -11.71
C ALA A 241 29.90 -25.28 -12.49
N SER A 242 28.85 -26.06 -12.17
CA SER A 242 28.58 -27.36 -12.77
C SER A 242 27.67 -27.30 -14.00
N LEU A 243 27.15 -26.11 -14.36
CA LEU A 243 26.25 -25.92 -15.50
C LEU A 243 27.02 -25.88 -16.82
N SER A 244 26.50 -26.52 -17.87
CA SER A 244 27.15 -26.58 -19.19
C SER A 244 27.24 -25.23 -19.91
N ASN A 245 26.39 -24.29 -19.50
CA ASN A 245 26.24 -22.93 -20.01
C ASN A 245 26.97 -21.88 -19.14
N VAL A 246 27.94 -22.30 -18.33
CA VAL A 246 28.82 -21.44 -17.52
C VAL A 246 30.28 -21.85 -17.75
N TYR A 247 31.16 -20.88 -17.98
CA TYR A 247 32.61 -21.10 -18.06
C TYR A 247 33.24 -20.85 -16.69
N SER A 248 33.78 -21.87 -16.02
CA SER A 248 34.28 -21.75 -14.64
C SER A 248 35.81 -21.73 -14.57
N ILE A 249 36.35 -20.81 -13.76
CA ILE A 249 37.77 -20.71 -13.42
C ILE A 249 37.90 -20.72 -11.89
N THR A 250 38.77 -21.58 -11.35
CA THR A 250 38.99 -21.70 -9.90
C THR A 250 40.40 -21.25 -9.54
N LEU A 251 40.49 -20.21 -8.72
CA LEU A 251 41.75 -19.71 -8.17
C LEU A 251 42.13 -20.49 -6.91
N ASP A 252 43.12 -21.37 -7.06
CA ASP A 252 43.80 -22.02 -5.93
C ASP A 252 44.98 -21.16 -5.45
N GLN A 253 45.07 -20.94 -4.14
CA GLN A 253 46.22 -20.29 -3.50
C GLN A 253 47.51 -21.11 -3.66
N LYS A 254 47.39 -22.43 -3.86
CA LYS A 254 48.52 -23.34 -4.11
C LYS A 254 48.83 -23.51 -5.59
N SER A 255 48.13 -22.82 -6.50
CA SER A 255 48.45 -22.89 -7.92
C SER A 255 49.85 -22.36 -8.20
N GLU A 256 50.49 -22.89 -9.24
CA GLU A 256 51.82 -22.45 -9.66
C GLU A 256 51.86 -20.96 -9.98
N GLU A 257 50.80 -20.43 -10.60
CA GLU A 257 50.62 -18.99 -10.87
C GLU A 257 50.59 -18.17 -9.57
N SER A 258 49.78 -18.56 -8.57
CA SER A 258 49.70 -17.85 -7.29
C SER A 258 51.02 -17.87 -6.51
N MET A 259 51.73 -19.01 -6.54
CA MET A 259 53.01 -19.19 -5.84
C MET A 259 54.16 -18.41 -6.49
N GLN A 260 54.07 -18.06 -7.77
CA GLN A 260 55.05 -17.22 -8.47
C GLN A 260 54.69 -15.73 -8.38
N ASP A 261 53.40 -15.38 -8.45
CA ASP A 261 52.98 -13.99 -8.53
C ASP A 261 53.03 -13.26 -7.18
N VAL A 262 52.76 -13.95 -6.07
CA VAL A 262 52.82 -13.34 -4.73
C VAL A 262 54.24 -12.85 -4.37
N PRO A 263 55.32 -13.64 -4.57
CA PRO A 263 56.68 -13.13 -4.43
C PRO A 263 56.99 -11.94 -5.33
N ARG A 264 56.59 -11.98 -6.61
CA ARG A 264 56.76 -10.85 -7.55
C ARG A 264 56.06 -9.58 -7.07
N TYR A 265 54.85 -9.71 -6.55
CA TYR A 265 54.10 -8.60 -5.99
C TYR A 265 54.82 -7.96 -4.79
N ILE A 266 55.30 -8.79 -3.85
CA ILE A 266 56.06 -8.31 -2.67
C ILE A 266 57.36 -7.63 -3.12
N GLU A 267 58.11 -8.25 -4.04
CA GLU A 267 59.35 -7.72 -4.62
C GLU A 267 59.13 -6.37 -5.30
N HIS A 268 58.08 -6.24 -6.11
CA HIS A 268 57.75 -5.01 -6.81
C HIS A 268 57.38 -3.88 -5.85
N GLU A 269 56.44 -4.12 -4.93
CA GLU A 269 55.96 -3.09 -4.01
C GLU A 269 57.06 -2.62 -3.05
N LEU A 270 57.75 -3.55 -2.39
CA LEU A 270 58.83 -3.21 -1.46
C LEU A 270 60.07 -2.67 -2.19
N GLY A 271 60.35 -3.18 -3.40
CA GLY A 271 61.39 -2.67 -4.29
C GLY A 271 61.12 -1.22 -4.70
N THR A 272 59.88 -0.87 -5.03
CA THR A 272 59.46 0.49 -5.37
C THR A 272 59.63 1.44 -4.17
N LEU A 273 59.34 0.98 -2.95
CA LEU A 273 59.58 1.75 -1.73
C LEU A 273 61.08 1.97 -1.46
N ARG A 274 61.91 0.97 -1.74
CA ARG A 274 63.37 1.06 -1.63
C ARG A 274 63.93 2.03 -2.67
N ALA A 275 63.51 1.92 -3.93
CA ALA A 275 63.93 2.78 -5.04
C ALA A 275 63.53 4.24 -4.82
N SER A 276 62.32 4.49 -4.32
CA SER A 276 61.83 5.82 -3.97
C SER A 276 62.43 6.41 -2.67
N LYS A 277 63.39 5.72 -2.04
CA LYS A 277 64.02 6.08 -0.75
C LYS A 277 63.03 6.23 0.41
N LYS A 278 61.79 5.77 0.23
CA LYS A 278 60.73 5.72 1.25
C LYS A 278 61.03 4.65 2.31
N LEU A 279 61.66 3.54 1.91
CA LEU A 279 62.18 2.51 2.80
C LEU A 279 63.72 2.58 2.79
N LYS A 280 64.31 2.99 3.91
CA LYS A 280 65.78 3.08 4.07
C LYS A 280 66.31 1.75 4.58
N VAL A 281 66.95 0.99 3.69
CA VAL A 281 67.53 -0.32 4.01
C VAL A 281 69.06 -0.19 4.05
N PRO A 282 69.74 -0.57 5.15
CA PRO A 282 71.21 -0.61 5.22
C PRO A 282 71.81 -1.50 4.14
N SER A 283 73.02 -1.16 3.66
CA SER A 283 73.72 -1.94 2.61
C SER A 283 74.03 -3.39 3.02
N GLU A 284 74.14 -3.67 4.31
CA GLU A 284 74.43 -5.01 4.86
C GLU A 284 73.16 -5.82 5.18
N TRP A 285 71.96 -5.28 4.98
CA TRP A 285 70.71 -5.98 5.28
C TRP A 285 70.43 -7.11 4.27
N PRO A 286 70.05 -8.32 4.72
CA PRO A 286 69.81 -9.48 3.85
C PRO A 286 68.46 -9.35 3.11
N TRP A 287 68.41 -8.47 2.11
CA TRP A 287 67.19 -8.10 1.39
C TRP A 287 66.49 -9.30 0.73
N ASP A 288 67.22 -10.08 -0.07
CA ASP A 288 66.62 -11.19 -0.82
C ASP A 288 66.14 -12.32 0.10
N GLU A 289 66.84 -12.56 1.22
CA GLU A 289 66.41 -13.52 2.23
C GLU A 289 65.18 -13.03 2.99
N SER A 290 65.12 -11.73 3.30
CA SER A 290 63.96 -11.10 3.94
C SER A 290 62.71 -11.22 3.07
N LEU A 291 62.82 -10.95 1.77
CA LEU A 291 61.70 -11.07 0.83
C LEU A 291 61.26 -12.52 0.65
N ARG A 292 62.19 -13.47 0.61
CA ARG A 292 61.88 -14.91 0.59
C ARG A 292 61.12 -15.34 1.84
N ASN A 293 61.56 -14.93 3.03
CA ASN A 293 60.87 -15.26 4.29
C ASN A 293 59.46 -14.68 4.31
N LEU A 294 59.29 -13.42 3.90
CA LEU A 294 57.98 -12.78 3.81
C LEU A 294 57.05 -13.49 2.81
N SER A 295 57.59 -13.91 1.66
CA SER A 295 56.86 -14.64 0.63
C SER A 295 56.45 -16.04 1.09
N GLN A 296 57.32 -16.73 1.85
CA GLN A 296 56.99 -18.01 2.47
C GLN A 296 55.87 -17.88 3.51
N SER A 297 55.87 -16.81 4.31
CA SER A 297 54.77 -16.52 5.25
C SER A 297 53.45 -16.19 4.52
N ALA A 298 53.52 -15.57 3.34
CA ALA A 298 52.34 -15.32 2.52
C ALA A 298 51.74 -16.60 1.93
N ASN A 299 52.54 -17.63 1.65
CA ASN A 299 52.11 -18.95 1.17
C ASN A 299 51.06 -18.92 0.04
N GLY A 300 51.27 -18.07 -0.97
CA GLY A 300 50.37 -17.91 -2.13
C GLY A 300 49.10 -17.07 -1.87
N LEU A 301 48.94 -16.47 -0.69
CA LEU A 301 47.83 -15.58 -0.35
C LEU A 301 48.17 -14.10 -0.60
N PHE A 302 47.58 -13.53 -1.65
CA PHE A 302 47.72 -12.09 -1.96
C PHE A 302 47.21 -11.18 -0.86
N ILE A 303 46.15 -11.58 -0.13
CA ILE A 303 45.63 -10.80 1.00
C ILE A 303 46.67 -10.60 2.10
N TRP A 304 47.44 -11.64 2.39
CA TRP A 304 48.49 -11.58 3.40
C TRP A 304 49.61 -10.66 2.91
N ALA A 305 50.06 -10.86 1.66
CA ALA A 305 51.11 -10.06 1.04
C ALA A 305 50.74 -8.56 0.97
N SER A 306 49.53 -8.24 0.48
CA SER A 306 49.02 -6.87 0.38
C SER A 306 48.88 -6.20 1.75
N THR A 307 48.36 -6.91 2.75
CA THR A 307 48.22 -6.37 4.12
C THR A 307 49.59 -6.13 4.76
N ALA A 308 50.53 -7.05 4.60
CA ALA A 308 51.90 -6.91 5.12
C ALA A 308 52.65 -5.74 4.44
N VAL A 309 52.56 -5.63 3.12
CA VAL A 309 53.14 -4.51 2.35
C VAL A 309 52.54 -3.17 2.79
N LYS A 310 51.21 -3.06 2.89
CA LYS A 310 50.54 -1.84 3.36
C LYS A 310 50.96 -1.47 4.79
N HIS A 311 51.10 -2.46 5.68
CA HIS A 311 51.59 -2.23 7.03
C HIS A 311 53.01 -1.66 7.05
N ILE A 312 53.88 -2.06 6.12
CA ILE A 312 55.23 -1.52 5.96
C ILE A 312 55.21 -0.12 5.33
N GLN A 313 54.25 0.18 4.44
CA GLN A 313 54.13 1.47 3.74
C GLN A 313 53.69 2.64 4.62
N GLU A 314 52.91 2.39 5.67
CA GLU A 314 52.36 3.42 6.57
C GLU A 314 53.42 4.40 7.13
N GLY A 315 53.03 5.67 7.30
CA GLY A 315 53.96 6.81 7.34
C GLY A 315 54.44 7.32 8.72
N ARG A 316 54.07 6.70 9.84
CA ARG A 316 54.31 7.30 11.18
C ARG A 316 55.54 6.82 11.95
N LEU A 317 56.12 5.64 11.67
CA LEU A 317 57.31 5.09 12.37
C LEU A 317 58.19 4.20 11.46
N ASP A 318 59.46 4.03 11.85
CA ASP A 318 60.54 3.30 11.16
C ASP A 318 60.08 2.06 10.37
N ARG A 319 59.91 2.24 9.06
CA ARG A 319 59.42 1.20 8.13
C ARG A 319 60.34 -0.02 8.10
N LEU A 320 61.63 0.17 8.38
CA LEU A 320 62.59 -0.93 8.44
C LEU A 320 62.26 -1.83 9.63
N LYS A 321 62.10 -1.29 10.85
CA LYS A 321 61.71 -2.08 12.03
C LYS A 321 60.42 -2.89 11.86
N ARG A 322 59.45 -2.38 11.07
CA ARG A 322 58.21 -3.13 10.76
C ARG A 322 58.50 -4.34 9.87
N LEU A 323 59.31 -4.14 8.82
CA LEU A 323 59.80 -5.23 7.98
C LEU A 323 60.60 -6.24 8.80
N GLU A 324 61.51 -5.79 9.67
CA GLU A 324 62.30 -6.66 10.57
C GLU A 324 61.40 -7.53 11.45
N ARG A 325 60.34 -6.97 12.05
CA ARG A 325 59.40 -7.70 12.90
C ARG A 325 58.62 -8.79 12.16
N LEU A 326 58.25 -8.53 10.91
CA LEU A 326 57.54 -9.50 10.08
C LEU A 326 58.47 -10.62 9.59
N VAL A 327 59.69 -10.27 9.19
CA VAL A 327 60.70 -11.22 8.70
C VAL A 327 61.25 -12.13 9.81
N ASN A 328 61.43 -11.60 11.02
CA ASN A 328 62.02 -12.33 12.15
C ASN A 328 61.02 -13.18 12.96
N ASN A 329 59.75 -13.27 12.56
CA ASN A 329 58.73 -14.09 13.23
C ASN A 329 58.29 -15.29 12.36
N PRO A 330 59.03 -16.41 12.37
CA PRO A 330 58.77 -17.56 11.50
C PRO A 330 57.47 -18.35 11.82
N ARG A 331 56.67 -17.94 12.81
CA ARG A 331 55.38 -18.55 13.16
C ARG A 331 54.16 -17.94 12.43
N LEU A 332 54.36 -16.97 11.53
CA LEU A 332 53.30 -16.26 10.78
C LEU A 332 52.64 -17.12 9.69
N LEU A 333 52.08 -18.27 10.07
CA LEU A 333 51.51 -19.24 9.14
C LEU A 333 50.07 -18.91 8.72
N ASN A 334 49.39 -17.98 9.39
CA ASN A 334 48.00 -17.61 9.04
C ASN A 334 47.75 -16.09 9.07
N LEU A 335 46.65 -15.68 8.42
CA LEU A 335 46.24 -14.29 8.25
C LEU A 335 45.85 -13.59 9.57
N ASN A 336 45.40 -14.33 10.58
CA ASN A 336 44.96 -13.78 11.86
C ASN A 336 46.14 -13.23 12.67
N ASP A 337 47.29 -13.89 12.62
CA ASP A 337 48.51 -13.44 13.29
C ASP A 337 48.99 -12.09 12.74
N LEU A 338 48.80 -11.85 11.43
CA LEU A 338 49.09 -10.57 10.80
C LEU A 338 48.15 -9.47 11.33
N TYR A 339 46.84 -9.74 11.43
CA TYR A 339 45.88 -8.78 12.02
C TYR A 339 46.23 -8.42 13.46
N ILE A 340 46.65 -9.39 14.28
CA ILE A 340 47.10 -9.15 15.66
C ILE A 340 48.30 -8.18 15.67
N ILE A 341 49.28 -8.38 14.80
CA ILE A 341 50.46 -7.50 14.73
C ILE A 341 50.07 -6.08 14.33
N VAL A 342 49.22 -5.94 13.32
CA VAL A 342 48.75 -4.62 12.86
C VAL A 342 48.01 -3.89 13.97
N LEU A 343 47.04 -4.56 14.61
CA LEU A 343 46.22 -3.98 15.68
C LEU A 343 47.05 -3.62 16.92
N LYS A 344 47.90 -4.52 17.42
CA LYS A 344 48.78 -4.24 18.58
C LYS A 344 49.71 -3.04 18.37
N ASN A 345 50.10 -2.76 17.13
CA ASN A 345 50.97 -1.63 16.80
C ASN A 345 50.18 -0.34 16.47
N ALA A 346 48.87 -0.43 16.24
CA ALA A 346 48.04 0.70 15.84
C ALA A 346 47.64 1.59 17.03
N LEU A 347 47.34 0.98 18.18
CA LEU A 347 46.79 1.64 19.37
C LEU A 347 47.46 1.11 20.65
N GLN A 348 47.31 1.84 21.76
CA GLN A 348 47.77 1.40 23.09
C GLN A 348 46.80 0.40 23.71
N TRP A 349 45.55 0.38 23.26
CA TRP A 349 44.47 -0.51 23.71
C TRP A 349 44.15 -0.34 25.20
N ASP A 350 44.14 0.91 25.66
CA ASP A 350 43.48 1.25 26.92
C ASP A 350 41.95 1.11 26.81
N ASP A 351 41.24 1.20 27.93
CA ASP A 351 39.80 1.01 27.98
C ASP A 351 39.04 2.00 27.07
N TYR A 352 39.56 3.22 26.91
CA TYR A 352 38.95 4.26 26.07
C TYR A 352 39.13 3.95 24.58
N GLU A 353 40.36 3.71 24.12
CA GLU A 353 40.66 3.35 22.72
C GLU A 353 39.95 2.06 22.31
N SER A 354 39.90 1.09 23.22
CA SER A 354 39.18 -0.17 23.04
C SER A 354 37.68 0.07 22.82
N SER A 355 37.05 0.90 23.65
CA SER A 355 35.63 1.26 23.51
C SER A 355 35.36 2.00 22.20
N VAL A 356 36.16 3.03 21.88
CA VAL A 356 35.99 3.83 20.65
C VAL A 356 36.18 2.95 19.41
N PHE A 357 37.17 2.05 19.42
CA PHE A 357 37.38 1.12 18.32
C PHE A 357 36.16 0.20 18.12
N LYS A 358 35.63 -0.39 19.19
CA LYS A 358 34.44 -1.27 19.12
C LYS A 358 33.22 -0.52 18.62
N ASP A 359 32.97 0.69 19.10
CA ASP A 359 31.83 1.52 18.68
C ASP A 359 31.93 1.94 17.20
N VAL A 360 33.12 2.30 16.72
CA VAL A 360 33.34 2.66 15.31
C VAL A 360 33.18 1.44 14.41
N PHE A 361 33.87 0.35 14.74
CA PHE A 361 33.81 -0.84 13.90
C PHE A 361 32.46 -1.55 13.97
N SER A 362 31.72 -1.50 15.09
CA SER A 362 30.36 -2.05 15.14
C SER A 362 29.45 -1.35 14.13
N LEU A 363 29.52 -0.02 13.99
CA LEU A 363 28.80 0.71 12.95
C LEU A 363 29.31 0.40 11.54
N ILE A 364 30.62 0.20 11.33
CA ILE A 364 31.14 -0.21 10.03
C ILE A 364 30.60 -1.59 9.62
N LEU A 365 30.49 -2.53 10.58
CA LEU A 365 30.11 -3.93 10.32
C LEU A 365 28.60 -4.16 10.27
N PHE A 366 27.84 -3.58 11.20
CA PHE A 366 26.43 -3.93 11.42
C PHE A 366 25.43 -2.86 10.93
N SER A 367 25.90 -1.74 10.38
CA SER A 367 25.03 -0.75 9.75
C SER A 367 24.27 -1.32 8.55
N LYS A 368 22.97 -1.00 8.47
CA LYS A 368 22.08 -1.36 7.34
C LYS A 368 22.42 -0.69 6.00
N SER A 369 23.34 0.27 5.99
CA SER A 369 23.86 0.90 4.77
C SER A 369 25.30 1.39 5.01
N PRO A 370 26.15 1.50 3.96
CA PRO A 370 27.50 2.05 4.11
C PRO A 370 27.46 3.46 4.73
N LEU A 371 28.31 3.71 5.74
CA LEU A 371 28.39 4.99 6.46
C LEU A 371 29.73 5.68 6.23
N SER A 372 29.72 7.01 6.14
CA SER A 372 30.93 7.84 6.07
C SER A 372 31.54 8.08 7.45
N THR A 373 32.73 8.67 7.50
CA THR A 373 33.34 9.12 8.77
C THR A 373 32.47 10.14 9.49
N GLN A 374 31.86 11.08 8.75
CA GLN A 374 30.95 12.08 9.31
C GLN A 374 29.70 11.43 9.91
N ASP A 375 29.19 10.38 9.27
CA ASP A 375 28.01 9.68 9.77
C ASP A 375 28.29 8.96 11.09
N ILE A 376 29.38 8.18 11.14
CA ILE A 376 29.77 7.43 12.34
C ILE A 376 30.09 8.39 13.49
N THR A 377 30.84 9.47 13.22
CA THR A 377 31.12 10.50 14.23
C THR A 377 29.82 11.11 14.76
N GLY A 378 28.86 11.41 13.89
CA GLY A 378 27.56 11.97 14.27
C GLY A 378 26.66 11.01 15.06
N ILE A 379 26.68 9.72 14.74
CA ILE A 379 25.93 8.67 15.48
C ILE A 379 26.54 8.46 16.87
N LEU A 380 27.86 8.40 16.96
CA LEU A 380 28.55 8.16 18.23
C LEU A 380 28.72 9.41 19.10
N GLY A 381 28.44 10.61 18.56
CA GLY A 381 28.63 11.88 19.28
C GLY A 381 30.11 12.18 19.58
N LEU A 382 31.03 11.70 18.74
CA LEU A 382 32.48 11.88 18.93
C LEU A 382 32.94 13.24 18.39
N ARG A 383 34.17 13.64 18.72
CA ARG A 383 34.82 14.81 18.10
C ARG A 383 35.07 14.53 16.61
N ALA A 384 34.99 15.57 15.78
CA ALA A 384 35.08 15.50 14.31
C ALA A 384 36.25 14.63 13.81
N ASP A 385 37.41 14.72 14.47
CA ASP A 385 38.63 14.07 14.03
C ASP A 385 38.85 12.67 14.61
N THR A 386 38.12 12.25 15.66
CA THR A 386 38.40 11.00 16.38
C THR A 386 38.33 9.76 15.50
N VAL A 387 37.28 9.64 14.67
CA VAL A 387 37.12 8.51 13.74
C VAL A 387 38.20 8.56 12.66
N SER A 388 38.44 9.74 12.08
CA SER A 388 39.47 9.92 11.06
C SER A 388 40.88 9.64 11.58
N GLU A 389 41.16 9.95 12.84
CA GLU A 389 42.42 9.67 13.53
C GLU A 389 42.56 8.16 13.80
N LEU A 390 41.53 7.52 14.35
CA LEU A 390 41.50 6.06 14.57
C LEU A 390 41.75 5.30 13.26
N LEU A 391 41.02 5.63 12.20
CA LEU A 391 41.17 4.98 10.90
C LEU A 391 42.52 5.31 10.25
N SER A 392 43.16 6.43 10.61
CA SER A 392 44.50 6.77 10.11
C SER A 392 45.57 5.78 10.55
N TYR A 393 45.42 5.19 11.75
CA TYR A 393 46.31 4.15 12.27
C TYR A 393 46.06 2.77 11.63
N LEU A 394 44.95 2.62 10.91
CA LEU A 394 44.47 1.35 10.37
C LEU A 394 44.34 1.39 8.84
N ARG A 395 45.05 2.30 8.14
CA ARG A 395 44.98 2.44 6.68
C ARG A 395 45.36 1.17 5.91
N SER A 396 46.15 0.29 6.52
CA SER A 396 46.42 -1.05 6.01
C SER A 396 45.21 -1.98 5.99
N LEU A 397 44.19 -1.72 6.81
CA LEU A 397 42.98 -2.56 6.98
C LEU A 397 41.70 -1.89 6.45
N VAL A 398 41.64 -0.56 6.41
CA VAL A 398 40.48 0.20 5.94
C VAL A 398 40.84 1.26 4.88
N VAL A 399 39.89 1.53 4.00
CA VAL A 399 39.88 2.68 3.09
C VAL A 399 38.85 3.68 3.59
N TYR A 400 39.27 4.94 3.72
CA TYR A 400 38.38 6.03 4.03
C TYR A 400 38.87 7.31 3.34
N GLU A 401 37.91 8.06 2.81
CA GLU A 401 38.07 9.40 2.27
C GLU A 401 36.96 10.26 2.84
N GLU A 402 37.18 11.57 2.90
CA GLU A 402 36.20 12.49 3.49
C GLU A 402 34.89 12.48 2.70
N GLY A 403 33.76 12.31 3.39
CA GLY A 403 32.43 12.20 2.77
C GLY A 403 32.13 10.89 2.06
N GLN A 404 33.11 9.98 1.90
CA GLN A 404 32.90 8.67 1.28
C GLN A 404 32.62 7.57 2.32
N PRO A 405 31.85 6.53 1.97
CA PRO A 405 31.63 5.40 2.86
C PRO A 405 32.92 4.67 3.19
N ILE A 406 33.07 4.29 4.46
CA ILE A 406 34.23 3.53 4.94
C ILE A 406 34.14 2.09 4.40
N LYS A 407 35.26 1.62 3.83
CA LYS A 407 35.37 0.26 3.27
C LYS A 407 36.46 -0.50 4.02
N ILE A 408 36.21 -1.75 4.37
CA ILE A 408 37.25 -2.67 4.82
C ILE A 408 37.94 -3.23 3.58
N HIS A 409 39.27 -3.31 3.56
CA HIS A 409 39.99 -3.86 2.40
C HIS A 409 39.56 -5.30 2.12
N HIS A 410 39.34 -6.08 3.17
CA HIS A 410 39.03 -7.50 3.06
C HIS A 410 38.04 -8.00 4.11
N THR A 411 37.06 -8.80 3.68
CA THR A 411 36.03 -9.37 4.57
C THR A 411 36.55 -10.38 5.59
N SER A 412 37.73 -10.99 5.38
CA SER A 412 38.34 -11.83 6.40
C SER A 412 38.74 -11.06 7.67
N PHE A 413 38.88 -9.72 7.60
CA PHE A 413 39.10 -8.90 8.79
C PHE A 413 37.84 -8.81 9.66
N HIS A 414 36.65 -8.72 9.05
CA HIS A 414 35.38 -8.86 9.77
C HIS A 414 35.32 -10.20 10.51
N ASP A 415 35.61 -11.30 9.80
CA ASP A 415 35.55 -12.66 10.36
C ASP A 415 36.50 -12.81 11.57
N TYR A 416 37.66 -12.15 11.52
CA TYR A 416 38.60 -12.10 12.64
C TYR A 416 38.09 -11.29 13.84
N LEU A 417 37.57 -10.07 13.63
CA LEU A 417 37.13 -9.21 14.74
C LEU A 417 36.01 -9.85 15.58
N VAL A 418 35.13 -10.62 14.93
CA VAL A 418 34.01 -11.32 15.56
C VAL A 418 34.43 -12.64 16.23
N SER A 419 35.54 -13.26 15.82
CA SER A 419 35.99 -14.56 16.37
C SER A 419 37.11 -14.47 17.40
N CYS A 420 37.79 -13.32 17.52
CA CYS A 420 38.99 -13.13 18.36
C CYS A 420 38.71 -12.93 19.86
N VAL A 421 37.92 -13.82 20.48
CA VAL A 421 37.53 -13.75 21.90
C VAL A 421 38.75 -13.56 22.81
N GLY A 422 38.65 -12.61 23.74
CA GLY A 422 39.71 -12.28 24.71
C GLY A 422 40.74 -11.24 24.26
N GLN A 423 40.67 -10.75 23.02
CA GLN A 423 41.47 -9.59 22.58
C GLN A 423 40.75 -8.26 22.91
N PRO A 424 41.48 -7.15 23.14
CA PRO A 424 40.85 -5.87 23.48
C PRO A 424 39.99 -5.31 22.34
N TRP A 425 40.28 -5.62 21.08
CA TRP A 425 39.50 -5.24 19.89
C TRP A 425 38.37 -6.20 19.51
N HIS A 426 38.11 -7.21 20.32
CA HIS A 426 37.06 -8.18 20.02
C HIS A 426 35.67 -7.51 19.96
N ILE A 427 34.94 -7.79 18.88
CA ILE A 427 33.59 -7.29 18.65
C ILE A 427 32.60 -8.41 18.98
N ASP A 428 31.99 -8.32 20.15
CA ASP A 428 30.85 -9.15 20.52
C ASP A 428 29.61 -8.68 19.75
N VAL A 429 29.04 -9.55 18.91
CA VAL A 429 27.95 -9.20 17.99
C VAL A 429 26.70 -8.77 18.75
N GLU A 430 26.31 -9.47 19.81
CA GLU A 430 25.05 -9.22 20.52
C GLU A 430 25.13 -7.92 21.33
N ILE A 431 26.24 -7.72 22.06
CA ILE A 431 26.48 -6.50 22.83
C ILE A 431 26.54 -5.28 21.91
N GLN A 432 27.28 -5.38 20.80
CA GLN A 432 27.50 -4.24 19.93
C GLN A 432 26.26 -3.87 19.11
N LYS A 433 25.44 -4.84 18.69
CA LYS A 433 24.12 -4.54 18.09
C LYS A 433 23.20 -3.82 19.08
N THR A 434 23.19 -4.23 20.35
CA THR A 434 22.44 -3.57 21.42
C THR A 434 22.91 -2.13 21.63
N ASN A 435 24.23 -1.90 21.64
CA ASN A 435 24.81 -0.56 21.73
C ASN A 435 24.41 0.36 20.58
N ILE A 436 24.32 -0.16 19.34
CA ILE A 436 23.86 0.64 18.19
C ILE A 436 22.42 1.13 18.41
N VAL A 437 21.54 0.28 18.94
CA VAL A 437 20.15 0.65 19.25
C VAL A 437 20.11 1.75 20.32
N ASN A 438 20.86 1.59 21.41
CA ASN A 438 20.98 2.61 22.46
C ASN A 438 21.44 3.96 21.88
N ARG A 439 22.50 3.95 21.05
CA ARG A 439 22.99 5.17 20.40
C ARG A 439 21.96 5.79 19.48
N CYS A 440 21.17 5.00 18.76
CA CYS A 440 20.07 5.53 17.95
C CYS A 440 19.06 6.31 18.81
N PHE A 441 18.62 5.76 19.93
CA PHE A 441 17.68 6.43 20.83
C PHE A 441 18.29 7.67 21.48
N ASP A 442 19.54 7.62 21.95
CA ASP A 442 20.24 8.77 22.53
C ASP A 442 20.32 9.95 21.55
N ARG A 443 20.77 9.69 20.32
CA ARG A 443 20.90 10.74 19.30
C ARG A 443 19.55 11.30 18.85
N MET A 444 18.52 10.45 18.76
CA MET A 444 17.15 10.93 18.51
C MET A 444 16.66 11.82 19.67
N ARG A 445 16.94 11.43 20.93
CA ARG A 445 16.64 12.24 22.12
C ARG A 445 17.20 13.65 22.06
N GLU A 446 18.43 13.79 21.59
CA GLU A 446 19.11 15.08 21.52
C GLU A 446 18.71 15.94 20.33
N LEU A 447 18.39 15.34 19.18
CA LEU A 447 18.28 16.06 17.91
C LEU A 447 16.84 16.28 17.41
N LEU A 448 15.92 15.35 17.71
CA LEU A 448 14.53 15.50 17.29
C LEU A 448 13.85 16.59 18.10
N ARG A 449 13.17 17.50 17.41
CA ARG A 449 12.43 18.61 18.00
C ARG A 449 11.24 18.97 17.12
N TYR A 450 10.25 19.62 17.73
CA TYR A 450 9.10 20.20 17.04
C TYR A 450 9.53 21.14 15.92
N ASP A 451 8.92 20.97 14.74
CA ASP A 451 9.13 21.76 13.53
C ASP A 451 10.63 21.93 13.19
N ILE A 452 11.32 20.79 13.01
CA ILE A 452 12.78 20.74 12.89
C ILE A 452 13.34 21.62 11.76
N CYS A 453 12.55 21.88 10.71
CA CYS A 453 12.88 22.73 9.57
C CYS A 453 12.22 24.12 9.56
N GLY A 454 11.44 24.49 10.59
CA GLY A 454 10.85 25.83 10.69
C GLY A 454 9.84 26.15 9.59
N LEU A 455 8.88 25.28 9.35
CA LEU A 455 7.82 25.45 8.35
C LEU A 455 6.85 26.55 8.77
N LYS A 456 6.74 27.61 7.96
CA LYS A 456 5.96 28.81 8.32
C LYS A 456 4.44 28.63 8.21
N THR A 457 3.97 27.68 7.40
CA THR A 457 2.55 27.50 7.08
C THR A 457 2.25 26.06 6.71
N SER A 458 1.08 25.56 7.15
CA SER A 458 0.54 24.26 6.75
C SER A 458 -0.24 24.33 5.43
N LEU A 459 -0.47 25.53 4.89
CA LEU A 459 -1.40 25.76 3.78
C LEU A 459 -0.95 25.23 2.41
N MET A 460 0.21 24.57 2.33
CA MET A 460 0.79 24.10 1.08
C MET A 460 1.44 22.72 1.26
N PHE A 461 1.61 21.99 0.16
CA PHE A 461 2.41 20.77 0.12
C PHE A 461 3.89 21.06 0.38
N ASN A 462 4.60 20.08 0.94
CA ASN A 462 6.04 20.13 1.18
C ASN A 462 6.82 20.53 -0.09
N GLU A 463 6.42 20.02 -1.26
CA GLU A 463 7.09 20.28 -2.54
C GLU A 463 7.00 21.74 -2.99
N ASN A 464 6.00 22.47 -2.48
CA ASN A 464 5.78 23.88 -2.80
C ASN A 464 6.43 24.81 -1.77
N VAL A 465 7.01 24.28 -0.69
CA VAL A 465 7.68 25.09 0.34
C VAL A 465 9.01 25.61 -0.24
N PRO A 466 9.21 26.94 -0.31
CA PRO A 466 10.48 27.49 -0.78
C PRO A 466 11.62 27.06 0.15
N ASP A 467 12.83 26.95 -0.40
CA ASP A 467 14.07 26.66 0.32
C ASP A 467 14.08 25.39 1.21
N LEU A 468 13.09 24.50 1.06
CA LEU A 468 12.92 23.33 1.93
C LEU A 468 14.12 22.37 1.87
N ASP A 469 14.64 22.10 0.68
CA ASP A 469 15.80 21.20 0.50
C ASP A 469 17.06 21.71 1.23
N GLU A 470 17.25 23.03 1.29
CA GLU A 470 18.37 23.64 2.01
C GLU A 470 18.18 23.53 3.53
N ARG A 471 16.95 23.73 4.02
CA ARG A 471 16.61 23.57 5.44
C ARG A 471 16.72 22.11 5.88
N ILE A 472 16.32 21.16 5.04
CA ILE A 472 16.48 19.72 5.30
C ILE A 472 17.97 19.40 5.43
N LYS A 473 18.82 19.81 4.47
CA LYS A 473 20.27 19.57 4.54
C LYS A 473 20.91 20.16 5.80
N LYS A 474 20.44 21.32 6.25
CA LYS A 474 20.96 22.01 7.43
C LYS A 474 20.51 21.38 8.76
N ASN A 475 19.25 20.96 8.87
CA ASN A 475 18.67 20.53 10.13
C ASN A 475 18.59 19.00 10.29
N ILE A 476 18.59 18.26 9.18
CA ILE A 476 18.52 16.80 9.15
C ILE A 476 19.80 16.27 8.47
N PRO A 477 20.91 16.15 9.23
CA PRO A 477 22.15 15.60 8.69
C PRO A 477 21.96 14.13 8.27
N SER A 478 22.82 13.64 7.39
CA SER A 478 22.76 12.28 6.82
C SER A 478 22.69 11.18 7.90
N PHE A 479 23.41 11.34 9.00
CA PHE A 479 23.40 10.39 10.10
C PHE A 479 22.08 10.35 10.87
N LEU A 480 21.41 11.49 11.04
CA LEU A 480 20.09 11.54 11.68
C LEU A 480 19.05 10.88 10.78
N LYS A 481 19.09 11.17 9.48
CA LYS A 481 18.26 10.47 8.48
C LYS A 481 18.47 8.95 8.55
N TYR A 482 19.73 8.50 8.63
CA TYR A 482 20.05 7.09 8.78
C TYR A 482 19.41 6.47 10.02
N ILE A 483 19.58 7.09 11.19
CA ILE A 483 19.01 6.61 12.46
C ILE A 483 17.49 6.53 12.36
N CYS A 484 16.83 7.60 11.93
CA CYS A 484 15.36 7.65 11.82
C CYS A 484 14.80 6.58 10.86
N CYS A 485 15.55 6.16 9.85
CA CYS A 485 15.13 5.12 8.90
C CYS A 485 15.54 3.69 9.33
N ASN A 486 16.41 3.48 10.32
CA ASN A 486 16.98 2.16 10.58
C ASN A 486 16.98 1.70 12.04
N TRP A 487 16.61 2.55 13.02
CA TRP A 487 16.62 2.15 14.43
C TRP A 487 15.76 0.90 14.71
N PHE A 488 14.61 0.76 14.05
CA PHE A 488 13.73 -0.41 14.16
C PHE A 488 14.27 -1.65 13.44
N ASN A 489 15.11 -1.49 12.41
CA ASN A 489 15.81 -2.62 11.81
C ASN A 489 16.94 -3.12 12.70
N HIS A 490 17.50 -2.25 13.54
CA HIS A 490 18.48 -2.62 14.56
C HIS A 490 17.82 -3.25 15.78
N ILE A 491 16.64 -2.77 16.21
CA ILE A 491 15.92 -3.36 17.35
C ILE A 491 15.48 -4.81 17.04
N ARG A 492 15.13 -5.10 15.78
CA ARG A 492 14.75 -6.45 15.34
C ARG A 492 15.91 -7.45 15.41
N ASP A 493 17.15 -6.97 15.34
CA ASP A 493 18.35 -7.81 15.36
C ASP A 493 18.81 -8.18 16.79
N VAL A 494 18.14 -7.64 17.82
CA VAL A 494 18.50 -7.85 19.23
C VAL A 494 17.34 -8.48 20.01
N PRO A 495 17.62 -9.33 21.00
CA PRO A 495 16.58 -9.90 21.86
C PRO A 495 15.91 -8.81 22.70
N TYR A 496 14.70 -9.11 23.20
CA TYR A 496 14.00 -8.22 24.12
C TYR A 496 14.84 -7.92 25.37
N SER A 497 14.88 -6.65 25.78
CA SER A 497 15.45 -6.24 27.07
C SER A 497 14.62 -5.12 27.70
N GLN A 498 14.50 -5.15 29.04
CA GLN A 498 13.73 -4.15 29.78
C GLN A 498 14.31 -2.74 29.62
N GLU A 499 15.63 -2.61 29.58
CA GLU A 499 16.32 -1.32 29.44
C GLU A 499 16.01 -0.64 28.10
N LEU A 500 16.09 -1.41 26.99
CA LEU A 500 15.71 -0.90 25.67
C LEU A 500 14.20 -0.59 25.59
N CYS A 501 13.36 -1.37 26.27
CA CYS A 501 11.92 -1.12 26.34
C CYS A 501 11.62 0.23 27.02
N GLU A 502 12.33 0.59 28.09
CA GLU A 502 12.18 1.91 28.73
C GLU A 502 12.65 3.06 27.83
N GLN A 503 13.72 2.86 27.04
CA GLN A 503 14.13 3.85 26.04
C GLN A 503 13.10 4.00 24.92
N LEU A 504 12.51 2.90 24.46
CA LEU A 504 11.42 2.91 23.47
C LEU A 504 10.19 3.66 24.01
N LYS A 505 9.81 3.44 25.27
CA LYS A 505 8.72 4.19 25.94
C LYS A 505 9.02 5.69 25.95
N SER A 506 10.23 6.07 26.35
CA SER A 506 10.67 7.47 26.35
C SER A 506 10.58 8.07 24.94
N PHE A 507 11.07 7.37 23.93
CA PHE A 507 10.94 7.80 22.53
C PHE A 507 9.47 7.94 22.10
N ALA A 508 8.63 6.93 22.35
CA ALA A 508 7.24 6.91 21.93
C ALA A 508 6.42 8.06 22.55
N TYR A 509 6.60 8.31 23.85
CA TYR A 509 5.84 9.33 24.56
C TYR A 509 6.36 10.75 24.36
N PHE A 510 7.63 10.96 23.98
CA PHE A 510 8.16 12.32 23.90
C PHE A 510 8.58 12.76 22.50
N GLN A 511 8.82 11.83 21.56
CA GLN A 511 9.48 12.15 20.28
C GLN A 511 8.85 11.51 19.04
N LEU A 512 7.82 10.68 19.20
CA LEU A 512 7.18 9.96 18.10
C LEU A 512 6.75 10.88 16.95
N LEU A 513 6.11 12.01 17.26
CA LEU A 513 5.65 12.96 16.24
C LEU A 513 6.80 13.72 15.57
N PHE A 514 7.89 13.97 16.30
CA PHE A 514 9.08 14.63 15.73
C PHE A 514 9.84 13.68 14.80
N TRP A 515 9.79 12.38 15.09
CA TRP A 515 10.27 11.36 14.16
C TRP A 515 9.38 11.27 12.91
N PHE A 516 8.05 11.37 13.05
CA PHE A 516 7.14 11.47 11.90
C PHE A 516 7.48 12.68 11.01
N GLU A 517 7.84 13.83 11.60
CA GLU A 517 8.28 15.00 10.82
C GLU A 517 9.50 14.69 9.96
N VAL A 518 10.55 14.11 10.54
CA VAL A 518 11.78 13.79 9.82
C VAL A 518 11.46 12.84 8.67
N LEU A 519 10.69 11.78 8.92
CA LEU A 519 10.31 10.84 7.88
C LEU A 519 9.46 11.48 6.75
N SER A 520 8.55 12.39 7.11
CA SER A 520 7.75 13.15 6.14
C SER A 520 8.66 14.01 5.25
N LEU A 521 9.52 14.82 5.87
CA LEU A 521 10.45 15.73 5.18
C LEU A 521 11.47 14.99 4.32
N THR A 522 11.90 13.78 4.73
CA THR A 522 12.82 12.95 3.94
C THR A 522 12.13 12.04 2.92
N LYS A 523 10.80 12.17 2.74
CA LYS A 523 9.96 11.35 1.85
C LYS A 523 10.07 9.84 2.12
N THR A 524 10.20 9.46 3.39
CA THR A 524 10.35 8.08 3.86
C THR A 524 9.24 7.63 4.81
N PHE A 525 8.30 8.50 5.16
CA PHE A 525 7.18 8.20 6.07
C PHE A 525 6.39 6.96 5.64
N SER A 526 5.97 6.92 4.38
CA SER A 526 5.12 5.85 3.86
C SER A 526 5.80 4.48 3.79
N SER A 527 7.12 4.44 3.77
CA SER A 527 7.90 3.20 3.71
C SER A 527 8.41 2.71 5.06
N HIS A 528 8.49 3.59 6.07
CA HIS A 528 9.15 3.25 7.35
C HIS A 528 8.22 3.34 8.56
N ALA A 529 7.26 4.27 8.61
CA ALA A 529 6.49 4.53 9.83
C ALA A 529 5.66 3.31 10.27
N GLY A 530 4.88 2.73 9.35
CA GLY A 530 4.07 1.54 9.63
C GLY A 530 4.91 0.32 10.00
N THR A 531 5.93 0.01 9.20
CA THR A 531 6.84 -1.12 9.41
C THR A 531 7.56 -1.04 10.75
N ALA A 532 8.07 0.14 11.10
CA ALA A 532 8.75 0.35 12.38
C ALA A 532 7.82 0.08 13.56
N LEU A 533 6.60 0.64 13.55
CA LEU A 533 5.64 0.49 14.65
C LEU A 533 5.19 -0.97 14.83
N VAL A 534 4.92 -1.68 13.73
CA VAL A 534 4.58 -3.11 13.77
C VAL A 534 5.75 -3.94 14.31
N TYR A 535 6.96 -3.76 13.77
CA TYR A 535 8.14 -4.52 14.22
C TYR A 535 8.45 -4.26 15.69
N THR A 536 8.29 -3.03 16.16
CA THR A 536 8.53 -2.73 17.57
C THR A 536 7.45 -3.30 18.48
N THR A 537 6.19 -3.32 18.03
CA THR A 537 5.10 -3.94 18.79
C THR A 537 5.32 -5.46 18.90
N GLN A 538 5.75 -6.11 17.81
CA GLN A 538 6.14 -7.52 17.80
C GLN A 538 7.35 -7.81 18.69
N TRP A 539 8.36 -6.93 18.66
CA TRP A 539 9.56 -7.07 19.49
C TRP A 539 9.26 -6.92 21.00
N VAL A 540 8.32 -6.04 21.38
CA VAL A 540 7.83 -5.94 22.77
C VAL A 540 7.05 -7.18 23.18
N GLY A 541 6.18 -7.68 22.28
CA GLY A 541 5.30 -8.82 22.55
C GLY A 541 4.42 -8.59 23.78
N ASP A 542 4.24 -9.63 24.60
CA ASP A 542 3.42 -9.58 25.80
C ASP A 542 4.10 -8.89 27.00
N ASN A 543 5.36 -8.50 26.87
CA ASN A 543 6.15 -7.97 27.98
C ASN A 543 5.80 -6.52 28.36
N GLY A 544 5.01 -5.81 27.54
CA GLY A 544 4.78 -4.37 27.69
C GLY A 544 3.40 -3.91 27.23
N GLN A 545 2.33 -4.37 27.89
CA GLN A 545 0.95 -4.14 27.45
C GLN A 545 0.60 -2.65 27.22
N GLU A 546 1.00 -1.75 28.12
CA GLU A 546 0.71 -0.31 28.00
C GLU A 546 1.36 0.33 26.76
N ILE A 547 2.64 0.05 26.52
CA ILE A 547 3.36 0.59 25.37
C ILE A 547 2.88 -0.06 24.06
N SER A 548 2.53 -1.34 24.09
CA SER A 548 1.93 -2.02 22.93
C SER A 548 0.60 -1.38 22.51
N VAL A 549 -0.26 -0.99 23.46
CA VAL A 549 -1.50 -0.25 23.17
C VAL A 549 -1.18 1.12 22.53
N PHE A 550 -0.20 1.85 23.05
CA PHE A 550 0.21 3.14 22.50
C PHE A 550 0.80 3.03 21.10
N LEU A 551 1.70 2.06 20.86
CA LEU A 551 2.31 1.80 19.55
C LEU A 551 1.29 1.30 18.53
N HIS A 552 0.32 0.50 18.96
CA HIS A 552 -0.77 0.04 18.11
C HIS A 552 -1.67 1.21 17.68
N ASP A 553 -2.04 2.10 18.61
CA ASP A 553 -2.78 3.32 18.26
C ASP A 553 -1.94 4.24 17.35
N ALA A 554 -0.64 4.39 17.61
CA ALA A 554 0.27 5.12 16.72
C ALA A 554 0.27 4.55 15.30
N TYR A 555 0.28 3.22 15.16
CA TYR A 555 0.22 2.54 13.87
C TYR A 555 -1.11 2.81 13.16
N ARG A 556 -2.23 2.72 13.88
CA ARG A 556 -3.57 3.01 13.35
C ARG A 556 -3.64 4.44 12.83
N GLN A 557 -3.17 5.42 13.60
CA GLN A 557 -3.20 6.82 13.20
C GLN A 557 -2.20 7.15 12.07
N ALA A 558 -1.00 6.59 12.10
CA ALA A 558 -0.02 6.75 11.02
C ALA A 558 -0.56 6.18 9.69
N SER A 559 -1.34 5.10 9.75
CA SER A 559 -1.99 4.50 8.58
C SER A 559 -3.15 5.34 8.07
N ALA A 560 -4.02 5.83 8.97
CA ALA A 560 -5.16 6.68 8.61
C ALA A 560 -4.73 8.03 8.02
N PHE A 561 -3.65 8.63 8.54
CA PHE A 561 -3.11 9.93 8.11
C PHE A 561 -1.87 9.80 7.21
N LEU A 562 -1.66 8.63 6.62
CA LEU A 562 -0.50 8.32 5.79
C LEU A 562 -0.23 9.37 4.70
N HIS A 563 -1.27 9.67 3.92
CA HIS A 563 -1.21 10.58 2.78
C HIS A 563 -0.95 12.04 3.21
N PRO A 564 -1.76 12.67 4.10
CA PRO A 564 -1.53 14.06 4.48
C PRO A 564 -0.20 14.27 5.20
N ILE A 565 0.26 13.32 6.04
CA ILE A 565 1.55 13.43 6.72
C ILE A 565 2.71 13.32 5.72
N SER A 566 2.62 12.43 4.73
CA SER A 566 3.69 12.25 3.74
C SER A 566 3.86 13.47 2.83
N GLU A 567 2.77 14.15 2.49
CA GLU A 567 2.77 15.26 1.52
C GLU A 567 2.89 16.64 2.16
N SER A 568 2.43 16.81 3.41
CA SER A 568 2.52 18.08 4.13
C SER A 568 2.78 17.86 5.63
N THR A 569 4.02 18.10 6.06
CA THR A 569 4.51 17.69 7.39
C THR A 569 3.72 18.31 8.55
N LEU A 570 3.29 19.58 8.44
CA LEU A 570 2.56 20.25 9.51
C LEU A 570 1.14 19.69 9.74
N HIS A 571 0.62 18.85 8.84
CA HIS A 571 -0.67 18.19 9.02
C HIS A 571 -0.67 17.09 10.09
N ILE A 572 0.50 16.73 10.61
CA ILE A 572 0.63 16.04 11.90
C ILE A 572 -0.09 16.86 13.00
N TYR A 573 0.10 18.18 13.02
CA TYR A 573 -0.40 19.06 14.09
C TYR A 573 -1.74 19.73 13.78
N THR A 574 -2.05 19.98 12.50
CA THR A 574 -3.29 20.66 12.09
C THR A 574 -4.43 19.69 11.82
N SER A 575 -4.16 18.53 11.22
CA SER A 575 -5.20 17.55 10.85
C SER A 575 -5.22 16.36 11.80
N PHE A 576 -4.12 15.61 11.90
CA PHE A 576 -4.08 14.39 12.71
C PHE A 576 -4.45 14.66 14.17
N LEU A 577 -3.72 15.53 14.88
CA LEU A 577 -4.00 15.79 16.29
C LEU A 577 -5.39 16.37 16.56
N ARG A 578 -5.99 17.11 15.62
CA ARG A 578 -7.31 17.74 15.80
C ARG A 578 -8.46 16.78 15.54
N VAL A 579 -8.34 15.97 14.50
CA VAL A 579 -9.37 15.01 14.10
C VAL A 579 -9.39 13.79 15.04
N ALA A 580 -8.23 13.34 15.52
CA ALA A 580 -8.10 12.09 16.30
C ALA A 580 -8.13 12.29 17.83
N VAL A 581 -8.28 13.53 18.34
CA VAL A 581 -8.12 13.81 19.79
C VAL A 581 -9.11 13.08 20.70
N GLU A 582 -10.30 12.72 20.21
CA GLU A 582 -11.30 12.05 21.06
C GLU A 582 -11.10 10.53 21.15
N ASP A 583 -10.50 9.92 20.14
CA ASP A 583 -10.44 8.46 19.92
C ASP A 583 -9.04 7.88 19.78
N SER A 584 -7.98 8.68 19.91
CA SER A 584 -6.57 8.23 19.91
C SER A 584 -5.85 8.59 21.21
N VAL A 585 -5.19 7.60 21.82
CA VAL A 585 -4.34 7.78 22.99
C VAL A 585 -3.12 8.64 22.61
N VAL A 586 -2.55 8.42 21.42
CA VAL A 586 -1.43 9.21 20.89
C VAL A 586 -1.84 10.66 20.67
N ALA A 587 -2.99 10.90 20.03
CA ALA A 587 -3.46 12.26 19.77
C ALA A 587 -3.79 13.01 21.07
N LYS A 588 -4.41 12.34 22.06
CA LYS A 588 -4.63 12.90 23.40
C LYS A 588 -3.33 13.30 24.06
N HIS A 589 -2.35 12.40 24.07
CA HIS A 589 -1.05 12.62 24.70
C HIS A 589 -0.29 13.80 24.07
N TYR A 590 -0.30 13.93 22.75
CA TYR A 590 0.39 15.00 22.02
C TYR A 590 -0.46 16.26 21.75
N SER A 591 -1.70 16.31 22.26
CA SER A 591 -2.68 17.39 21.97
C SER A 591 -2.16 18.80 22.25
N GLN A 592 -1.19 18.96 23.15
CA GLN A 592 -0.53 20.25 23.44
C GLN A 592 0.14 20.90 22.22
N TYR A 593 0.53 20.10 21.21
CA TYR A 593 1.15 20.58 19.96
C TYR A 593 0.12 20.89 18.85
N ALA A 594 -1.18 20.66 19.09
CA ALA A 594 -2.21 20.88 18.09
C ALA A 594 -2.34 22.36 17.71
N HIS A 595 -2.45 22.65 16.42
CA HIS A 595 -2.55 24.03 15.91
C HIS A 595 -3.80 24.74 16.44
N LYS A 596 -3.68 26.00 16.89
CA LYS A 596 -4.76 26.74 17.58
C LYS A 596 -5.72 27.51 16.67
N GLY A 597 -5.40 27.70 15.39
CA GLY A 597 -6.22 28.48 14.46
C GLY A 597 -7.53 27.82 14.00
N PHE A 598 -7.66 26.50 14.21
CA PHE A 598 -8.82 25.71 13.78
C PHE A 598 -9.25 24.78 14.91
N TRP A 599 -10.56 24.61 15.11
CA TRP A 599 -11.09 23.57 15.98
C TRP A 599 -12.31 22.89 15.37
N ILE A 600 -12.57 21.69 15.86
CA ILE A 600 -13.69 20.86 15.45
C ILE A 600 -14.66 20.82 16.62
N GLU A 601 -15.92 21.14 16.35
CA GLU A 601 -17.02 20.89 17.26
C GLU A 601 -17.66 19.55 16.90
N TYR A 602 -17.66 18.65 17.87
CA TYR A 602 -18.29 17.34 17.78
C TYR A 602 -19.69 17.42 18.37
N ILE A 603 -20.70 17.25 17.52
CA ILE A 603 -22.11 17.22 17.92
C ILE A 603 -22.51 15.76 18.00
N GLY A 604 -22.69 15.25 19.21
CA GLY A 604 -22.94 13.83 19.47
C GLY A 604 -21.68 13.02 19.77
N LYS A 605 -21.82 11.69 19.93
CA LYS A 605 -20.67 10.81 20.20
C LYS A 605 -20.01 10.42 18.88
N LYS A 606 -18.72 10.75 18.72
CA LYS A 606 -17.94 10.35 17.55
C LYS A 606 -17.96 8.82 17.40
N PRO A 607 -18.40 8.27 16.26
CA PRO A 607 -18.33 6.84 16.01
C PRO A 607 -16.86 6.43 15.96
N GLN A 608 -16.55 5.30 16.58
CA GLN A 608 -15.19 4.78 16.55
C GLN A 608 -14.91 4.28 15.14
N SER A 609 -13.89 4.84 14.49
CA SER A 609 -13.52 4.42 13.14
C SER A 609 -12.75 3.11 13.21
N ASP A 610 -13.45 1.98 13.07
CA ASP A 610 -12.79 0.67 13.14
C ASP A 610 -11.97 0.37 11.88
N CYS A 611 -12.15 1.13 10.80
CA CYS A 611 -11.38 1.01 9.57
C CYS A 611 -10.00 1.67 9.74
N ILE A 612 -8.95 0.85 9.83
CA ILE A 612 -7.57 1.29 9.97
C ILE A 612 -7.03 1.84 8.65
N LYS A 613 -7.37 1.19 7.53
CA LYS A 613 -6.78 1.51 6.23
C LYS A 613 -7.69 1.11 5.08
N VAL A 614 -7.77 1.97 4.07
CA VAL A 614 -8.28 1.63 2.74
C VAL A 614 -7.07 1.36 1.86
N VAL A 615 -7.05 0.23 1.16
CA VAL A 615 -5.91 -0.20 0.35
C VAL A 615 -6.07 0.30 -1.09
N ASP A 616 -5.02 0.95 -1.60
CA ASP A 616 -4.98 1.46 -2.98
C ASP A 616 -4.97 0.34 -4.03
N ARG A 617 -5.56 0.61 -5.19
CA ARG A 617 -5.67 -0.34 -6.31
C ARG A 617 -4.41 -0.32 -7.17
N TYR A 618 -3.46 -1.23 -6.93
CA TYR A 618 -2.23 -1.32 -7.72
C TYR A 618 -2.44 -1.92 -9.13
N TYR A 619 -3.27 -2.96 -9.26
CA TYR A 619 -3.49 -3.70 -10.52
C TYR A 619 -4.97 -4.05 -10.75
N GLY A 620 -5.88 -3.09 -10.50
CA GLY A 620 -7.32 -3.29 -10.68
C GLY A 620 -8.01 -4.00 -9.52
N HIS A 621 -9.08 -4.74 -9.82
CA HIS A 621 -9.96 -5.35 -8.82
C HIS A 621 -9.34 -6.61 -8.19
N ILE A 622 -9.19 -6.61 -6.86
CA ILE A 622 -8.84 -7.80 -6.08
C ILE A 622 -10.09 -8.68 -5.94
N PHE A 623 -9.95 -10.00 -6.04
CA PHE A 623 -11.05 -10.97 -5.91
C PHE A 623 -10.92 -11.84 -4.66
N SER A 624 -9.70 -12.25 -4.33
CA SER A 624 -9.38 -13.04 -3.15
C SER A 624 -8.08 -12.53 -2.54
N ALA A 625 -7.96 -12.65 -1.21
CA ALA A 625 -6.73 -12.34 -0.52
C ALA A 625 -6.61 -13.15 0.77
N SER A 626 -5.38 -13.47 1.16
CA SER A 626 -5.09 -14.30 2.35
C SER A 626 -3.82 -13.82 3.04
N PHE A 627 -3.80 -13.82 4.38
CA PHE A 627 -2.61 -13.48 5.16
C PHE A 627 -1.64 -14.65 5.24
N SER A 628 -0.34 -14.36 5.26
CA SER A 628 0.66 -15.38 5.60
C SER A 628 0.50 -15.80 7.06
N PRO A 629 0.88 -17.04 7.45
CA PRO A 629 0.68 -17.54 8.82
C PRO A 629 1.29 -16.67 9.94
N ASN A 630 2.35 -15.92 9.63
CA ASN A 630 3.00 -15.00 10.57
C ASN A 630 2.42 -13.57 10.53
N GLY A 631 1.40 -13.29 9.72
CA GLY A 631 0.72 -12.00 9.61
C GLY A 631 1.53 -10.89 8.92
N THR A 632 2.72 -11.19 8.40
CA THR A 632 3.61 -10.17 7.81
C THR A 632 3.35 -9.90 6.32
N ARG A 633 2.71 -10.82 5.61
CA ARG A 633 2.46 -10.73 4.17
C ARG A 633 1.00 -11.02 3.85
N VAL A 634 0.54 -10.51 2.71
CA VAL A 634 -0.80 -10.76 2.16
C VAL A 634 -0.65 -11.20 0.72
N VAL A 635 -1.26 -12.31 0.31
CA VAL A 635 -1.39 -12.66 -1.11
C VAL A 635 -2.73 -12.15 -1.62
N CYS A 636 -2.76 -11.61 -2.84
CA CYS A 636 -3.96 -11.11 -3.51
C CYS A 636 -4.06 -11.72 -4.92
N GLY A 637 -5.25 -12.22 -5.26
CA GLY A 637 -5.63 -12.63 -6.61
C GLY A 637 -6.44 -11.53 -7.30
N HIS A 638 -6.07 -11.19 -8.52
CA HIS A 638 -6.65 -10.09 -9.30
C HIS A 638 -7.52 -10.58 -10.47
N TYR A 639 -8.34 -9.67 -10.99
CA TYR A 639 -9.18 -9.90 -12.18
C TYR A 639 -8.39 -10.28 -13.42
N GLU A 640 -7.18 -9.74 -13.61
CA GLU A 640 -6.38 -9.92 -14.83
C GLU A 640 -5.53 -11.21 -14.84
N GLY A 641 -5.79 -12.16 -13.94
CA GLY A 641 -4.97 -13.38 -13.81
C GLY A 641 -3.64 -13.17 -13.07
N ILE A 642 -3.49 -12.03 -12.41
CA ILE A 642 -2.28 -11.67 -11.66
C ILE A 642 -2.42 -12.10 -10.20
N VAL A 643 -1.35 -12.67 -9.64
CA VAL A 643 -1.19 -12.86 -8.20
C VAL A 643 -0.10 -11.93 -7.67
N CYS A 644 -0.34 -11.27 -6.55
CA CYS A 644 0.62 -10.37 -5.90
C CYS A 644 0.77 -10.73 -4.42
N ILE A 645 1.96 -10.55 -3.88
CA ILE A 645 2.24 -10.63 -2.44
C ILE A 645 2.59 -9.24 -1.97
N LEU A 646 1.91 -8.77 -0.94
CA LEU A 646 2.04 -7.46 -0.33
C LEU A 646 2.57 -7.60 1.10
N ASP A 647 3.22 -6.55 1.59
CA ASP A 647 3.55 -6.36 3.00
C ASP A 647 2.28 -6.01 3.76
N ALA A 648 1.97 -6.74 4.84
CA ALA A 648 0.69 -6.60 5.54
C ALA A 648 0.54 -5.24 6.24
N ALA A 649 1.63 -4.55 6.56
CA ALA A 649 1.61 -3.25 7.22
C ALA A 649 1.50 -2.10 6.20
N SER A 650 2.43 -2.04 5.26
CA SER A 650 2.50 -0.97 4.26
C SER A 650 1.54 -1.18 3.10
N TRP A 651 1.05 -2.40 2.87
CA TRP A 651 0.28 -2.82 1.68
C TRP A 651 0.99 -2.52 0.36
N ARG A 652 2.32 -2.37 0.42
CA ARG A 652 3.17 -2.30 -0.76
C ARG A 652 3.46 -3.71 -1.20
N MET A 653 3.58 -3.89 -2.51
CA MET A 653 3.97 -5.18 -3.05
C MET A 653 5.36 -5.56 -2.53
N ILE A 654 5.57 -6.85 -2.25
CA ILE A 654 6.86 -7.46 -1.92
C ILE A 654 7.30 -8.34 -3.08
N VAL A 655 6.36 -9.11 -3.64
CA VAL A 655 6.62 -10.11 -4.70
C VAL A 655 5.43 -10.09 -5.68
N GLY A 656 5.65 -9.71 -6.94
CA GLY A 656 4.60 -9.71 -7.99
C GLY A 656 4.80 -8.61 -9.03
N PRO A 657 4.07 -8.56 -10.16
CA PRO A 657 3.00 -9.48 -10.54
C PRO A 657 3.55 -10.87 -10.86
N LEU A 658 2.89 -11.89 -10.30
CA LEU A 658 3.09 -13.29 -10.65
C LEU A 658 2.17 -13.60 -11.83
N GLU A 659 2.77 -13.81 -13.00
CA GLU A 659 2.04 -14.09 -14.24
C GLU A 659 2.02 -15.60 -14.49
N GLY A 660 0.81 -16.18 -14.63
CA GLY A 660 0.64 -17.60 -14.97
C GLY A 660 -0.81 -17.97 -15.28
N HIS A 661 -1.77 -17.36 -14.59
CA HIS A 661 -3.18 -17.48 -14.96
C HIS A 661 -3.53 -16.61 -16.16
N LYS A 662 -4.54 -17.03 -16.91
CA LYS A 662 -5.03 -16.34 -18.12
C LYS A 662 -6.37 -15.63 -17.92
N ASP A 663 -6.97 -15.78 -16.75
CA ASP A 663 -8.29 -15.26 -16.40
C ASP A 663 -8.37 -14.98 -14.89
N VAL A 664 -9.51 -14.52 -14.38
CA VAL A 664 -9.72 -14.10 -12.98
C VAL A 664 -9.19 -15.12 -11.98
N VAL A 665 -8.42 -14.66 -10.99
CA VAL A 665 -8.00 -15.49 -9.85
C VAL A 665 -9.05 -15.42 -8.74
N ARG A 666 -9.84 -16.48 -8.57
CA ARG A 666 -10.95 -16.52 -7.62
C ARG A 666 -10.55 -16.86 -6.19
N SER A 667 -9.46 -17.60 -6.01
CA SER A 667 -9.02 -18.06 -4.70
C SER A 667 -7.51 -18.12 -4.62
N VAL A 668 -6.93 -17.59 -3.53
CA VAL A 668 -5.50 -17.65 -3.22
C VAL A 668 -5.29 -17.96 -1.74
N THR A 669 -4.31 -18.79 -1.41
CA THR A 669 -3.95 -19.05 -0.01
C THR A 669 -2.49 -19.42 0.19
N PHE A 670 -1.98 -19.20 1.39
CA PHE A 670 -0.64 -19.61 1.82
C PHE A 670 -0.62 -21.04 2.34
N SER A 671 0.53 -21.71 2.23
CA SER A 671 0.83 -22.90 3.02
C SER A 671 1.00 -22.57 4.50
N SER A 672 0.87 -23.56 5.38
CA SER A 672 0.98 -23.41 6.83
C SER A 672 2.35 -22.91 7.32
N ASP A 673 3.41 -23.14 6.54
CA ASP A 673 4.76 -22.59 6.78
C ASP A 673 4.97 -21.19 6.15
N GLY A 674 4.00 -20.69 5.39
CA GLY A 674 4.06 -19.42 4.67
C GLY A 674 5.06 -19.39 3.51
N ARG A 675 5.65 -20.52 3.15
CA ARG A 675 6.67 -20.59 2.10
C ARG A 675 6.07 -20.65 0.70
N TYR A 676 4.90 -21.25 0.54
CA TYR A 676 4.26 -21.44 -0.75
C TYR A 676 2.88 -20.77 -0.78
N ILE A 677 2.43 -20.50 -1.99
CA ILE A 677 1.08 -20.02 -2.29
C ILE A 677 0.45 -20.96 -3.31
N VAL A 678 -0.86 -21.15 -3.21
CA VAL A 678 -1.66 -21.76 -4.27
C VAL A 678 -2.74 -20.79 -4.73
N SER A 679 -3.00 -20.79 -6.04
CA SER A 679 -4.03 -19.97 -6.68
C SER A 679 -4.92 -20.83 -7.58
N GLY A 680 -6.22 -20.52 -7.61
CA GLY A 680 -7.23 -21.10 -8.51
C GLY A 680 -7.93 -20.02 -9.33
N SER A 681 -8.24 -20.32 -10.59
CA SER A 681 -8.70 -19.33 -11.58
C SER A 681 -9.82 -19.85 -12.48
N ASP A 682 -10.50 -18.89 -13.13
CA ASP A 682 -11.48 -19.10 -14.21
C ASP A 682 -10.87 -19.76 -15.46
N ASP A 683 -9.54 -19.77 -15.57
CA ASP A 683 -8.86 -20.48 -16.66
C ASP A 683 -8.83 -22.02 -16.50
N CYS A 684 -9.47 -22.52 -15.44
CA CYS A 684 -9.59 -23.93 -15.03
C CYS A 684 -8.28 -24.55 -14.52
N THR A 685 -7.31 -23.74 -14.07
CA THR A 685 -6.02 -24.23 -13.56
C THR A 685 -5.80 -23.90 -12.09
N VAL A 686 -4.91 -24.68 -11.47
CA VAL A 686 -4.39 -24.48 -10.12
C VAL A 686 -2.87 -24.30 -10.24
N ILE A 687 -2.32 -23.26 -9.66
CA ILE A 687 -0.87 -22.96 -9.73
C ILE A 687 -0.30 -22.85 -8.32
N LYS A 688 0.86 -23.48 -8.11
CA LYS A 688 1.65 -23.35 -6.89
C LYS A 688 2.87 -22.46 -7.13
N TRP A 689 3.11 -21.54 -6.21
CA TRP A 689 4.18 -20.54 -6.28
C TRP A 689 5.06 -20.62 -5.02
N ASP A 690 6.34 -20.25 -5.16
CA ASP A 690 7.18 -19.89 -4.01
C ASP A 690 6.87 -18.45 -3.57
N ALA A 691 6.55 -18.26 -2.30
CA ALA A 691 6.12 -16.97 -1.78
C ALA A 691 7.27 -16.00 -1.49
N ILE A 692 8.52 -16.45 -1.53
CA ILE A 692 9.72 -15.63 -1.29
C ILE A 692 10.29 -15.17 -2.61
N SER A 693 10.51 -16.09 -3.55
CA SER A 693 11.06 -15.76 -4.87
C SER A 693 9.99 -15.32 -5.87
N GLY A 694 8.76 -15.79 -5.70
CA GLY A 694 7.67 -15.62 -6.66
C GLY A 694 7.73 -16.60 -7.84
N ASP A 695 8.58 -17.62 -7.76
CA ASP A 695 8.71 -18.58 -8.85
C ASP A 695 7.52 -19.54 -8.92
N LEU A 696 7.12 -19.86 -10.15
CA LEU A 696 6.14 -20.91 -10.42
C LEU A 696 6.79 -22.27 -10.14
N ILE A 697 6.23 -23.03 -9.19
CA ILE A 697 6.71 -24.36 -8.80
C ILE A 697 6.10 -25.41 -9.73
N TRP A 698 4.78 -25.37 -9.91
CA TRP A 698 4.07 -26.18 -10.91
C TRP A 698 2.71 -25.55 -11.23
N GLN A 699 2.17 -25.92 -12.39
CA GLN A 699 0.82 -25.58 -12.85
C GLN A 699 0.11 -26.87 -13.22
N SER A 700 -1.13 -27.05 -12.76
CA SER A 700 -1.91 -28.23 -13.10
C SER A 700 -2.24 -28.27 -14.61
N SER A 701 -2.34 -29.48 -15.15
CA SER A 701 -3.04 -29.66 -16.42
C SER A 701 -4.52 -29.31 -16.22
N LYS A 702 -5.20 -28.84 -17.28
CA LYS A 702 -6.64 -28.47 -17.26
C LYS A 702 -7.53 -29.70 -17.06
N LEU A 703 -7.49 -30.26 -15.86
CA LEU A 703 -8.27 -31.42 -15.44
C LEU A 703 -9.65 -30.98 -14.96
N HIS A 704 -9.74 -29.83 -14.29
CA HIS A 704 -11.02 -29.16 -14.11
C HIS A 704 -11.57 -28.68 -15.46
N THR A 705 -12.88 -28.85 -15.64
CA THR A 705 -13.61 -28.40 -16.85
C THR A 705 -14.44 -27.13 -16.61
N GLY A 706 -14.51 -26.68 -15.36
CA GLY A 706 -15.18 -25.45 -14.92
C GLY A 706 -14.21 -24.49 -14.22
N TRP A 707 -14.73 -23.34 -13.78
CA TRP A 707 -13.95 -22.36 -13.03
C TRP A 707 -13.57 -22.90 -11.66
N VAL A 708 -12.32 -22.69 -11.24
CA VAL A 708 -11.87 -23.10 -9.91
C VAL A 708 -12.27 -22.02 -8.90
N ARG A 709 -13.28 -22.28 -8.09
CA ARG A 709 -13.87 -21.34 -7.14
C ARG A 709 -13.07 -21.20 -5.85
N SER A 710 -12.51 -22.31 -5.36
CA SER A 710 -11.84 -22.35 -4.07
C SER A 710 -10.64 -23.31 -4.10
N VAL A 711 -9.52 -22.89 -3.51
CA VAL A 711 -8.30 -23.71 -3.35
C VAL A 711 -7.78 -23.60 -1.92
N VAL A 712 -7.36 -24.71 -1.33
CA VAL A 712 -6.83 -24.75 0.05
C VAL A 712 -5.66 -25.73 0.19
N PHE A 713 -4.69 -25.39 1.03
CA PHE A 713 -3.67 -26.34 1.50
C PHE A 713 -4.22 -27.18 2.65
N SER A 714 -3.80 -28.44 2.74
CA SER A 714 -3.92 -29.20 3.98
C SER A 714 -3.04 -28.56 5.06
N PRO A 715 -3.47 -28.52 6.33
CA PRO A 715 -2.65 -28.00 7.43
C PRO A 715 -1.26 -28.65 7.54
N ASP A 716 -1.15 -29.94 7.22
CA ASP A 716 0.11 -30.69 7.18
C ASP A 716 1.01 -30.38 5.96
N GLY A 717 0.50 -29.58 5.00
CA GLY A 717 1.22 -29.11 3.81
C GLY A 717 1.46 -30.16 2.72
N LYS A 718 0.92 -31.38 2.85
CA LYS A 718 1.15 -32.48 1.89
C LYS A 718 0.21 -32.47 0.70
N SER A 719 -1.00 -31.95 0.88
CA SER A 719 -2.06 -31.98 -0.13
C SER A 719 -2.63 -30.59 -0.38
N ILE A 720 -3.20 -30.41 -1.56
CA ILE A 720 -3.99 -29.22 -1.93
C ILE A 720 -5.34 -29.73 -2.41
N ALA A 721 -6.43 -29.06 -2.05
CA ALA A 721 -7.76 -29.33 -2.58
C ALA A 721 -8.25 -28.16 -3.44
N SER A 722 -9.01 -28.45 -4.50
CA SER A 722 -9.67 -27.45 -5.34
C SER A 722 -11.12 -27.82 -5.64
N GLY A 723 -12.04 -26.87 -5.45
CA GLY A 723 -13.46 -26.98 -5.79
C GLY A 723 -13.80 -26.12 -7.03
N SER A 724 -14.71 -26.61 -7.87
CA SER A 724 -14.95 -26.09 -9.22
C SER A 724 -16.42 -26.09 -9.62
N ASP A 725 -16.74 -25.29 -10.64
CA ASP A 725 -18.04 -25.24 -11.34
C ASP A 725 -18.30 -26.51 -12.20
N ASP A 726 -17.37 -27.46 -12.21
CA ASP A 726 -17.60 -28.81 -12.77
C ASP A 726 -18.20 -29.80 -11.76
N PHE A 727 -18.60 -29.30 -10.59
CA PHE A 727 -19.25 -30.03 -9.50
C PHE A 727 -18.33 -31.03 -8.80
N THR A 728 -17.01 -30.95 -9.04
CA THR A 728 -16.03 -31.89 -8.47
C THR A 728 -15.03 -31.19 -7.56
N ILE A 729 -14.43 -31.99 -6.68
CA ILE A 729 -13.28 -31.59 -5.87
C ILE A 729 -12.08 -32.44 -6.29
N HIS A 730 -10.96 -31.79 -6.59
CA HIS A 730 -9.70 -32.47 -6.89
C HIS A 730 -8.72 -32.34 -5.72
N LEU A 731 -7.97 -33.43 -5.46
CA LEU A 731 -6.86 -33.44 -4.52
C LEU A 731 -5.54 -33.51 -5.31
N TRP A 732 -4.57 -32.69 -4.92
CA TRP A 732 -3.28 -32.57 -5.57
C TRP A 732 -2.17 -32.85 -4.57
N ASN A 733 -1.15 -33.57 -5.00
CA ASN A 733 0.07 -33.69 -4.21
C ASN A 733 0.79 -32.33 -4.20
N ALA A 734 0.97 -31.73 -3.02
CA ALA A 734 1.53 -30.39 -2.91
C ALA A 734 2.97 -30.29 -3.44
N LYS A 735 3.72 -31.40 -3.46
CA LYS A 735 5.12 -31.43 -3.92
C LYS A 735 5.24 -31.66 -5.42
N SER A 736 4.55 -32.66 -5.99
CA SER A 736 4.68 -33.00 -7.42
C SER A 736 3.72 -32.22 -8.32
N GLY A 737 2.59 -31.73 -7.79
CA GLY A 737 1.52 -31.12 -8.59
C GLY A 737 0.67 -32.12 -9.36
N GLU A 738 0.93 -33.42 -9.20
CA GLU A 738 0.10 -34.47 -9.78
C GLU A 738 -1.20 -34.58 -9.00
N GLN A 739 -2.29 -34.86 -9.72
CA GLN A 739 -3.57 -35.18 -9.09
C GLN A 739 -3.41 -36.49 -8.31
N ASP A 740 -3.76 -36.44 -7.02
CA ASP A 740 -3.81 -37.62 -6.18
C ASP A 740 -5.14 -38.32 -6.43
N GLY A 741 -5.15 -39.36 -7.27
CA GLY A 741 -6.27 -40.24 -7.61
C GLY A 741 -7.52 -39.58 -8.25
N ASP A 742 -8.66 -40.28 -8.29
CA ASP A 742 -9.88 -39.81 -8.94
C ASP A 742 -10.54 -38.59 -8.24
N PRO A 743 -11.20 -37.69 -9.00
CA PRO A 743 -11.96 -36.56 -8.45
C PRO A 743 -13.07 -37.01 -7.49
N ILE A 744 -13.25 -36.28 -6.39
CA ILE A 744 -14.36 -36.49 -5.47
C ILE A 744 -15.64 -35.93 -6.11
N ARG A 745 -16.68 -36.74 -6.15
CA ARG A 745 -17.99 -36.43 -6.76
C ARG A 745 -19.11 -36.67 -5.76
N GLY A 746 -20.09 -35.77 -5.72
CA GLY A 746 -21.33 -35.97 -4.97
C GLY A 746 -22.19 -34.72 -4.81
N HIS A 747 -21.63 -33.52 -5.04
CA HIS A 747 -22.44 -32.33 -5.27
C HIS A 747 -23.18 -32.38 -6.61
N ALA A 748 -24.36 -31.76 -6.66
CA ALA A 748 -25.20 -31.71 -7.85
C ALA A 748 -25.01 -30.43 -8.68
N ASP A 749 -24.26 -29.45 -8.15
CA ASP A 749 -24.03 -28.13 -8.74
C ASP A 749 -22.64 -27.58 -8.30
N ASP A 750 -22.32 -26.33 -8.65
CA ASP A 750 -21.01 -25.69 -8.46
C ASP A 750 -20.48 -25.79 -7.01
N VAL A 751 -19.22 -26.22 -6.84
CA VAL A 751 -18.57 -26.25 -5.52
C VAL A 751 -17.93 -24.90 -5.22
N LEU A 752 -18.58 -24.07 -4.41
CA LEU A 752 -18.23 -22.67 -4.18
C LEU A 752 -17.12 -22.47 -3.13
N SER A 753 -17.10 -23.29 -2.07
CA SER A 753 -16.15 -23.15 -0.97
C SER A 753 -15.74 -24.50 -0.42
N ILE A 754 -14.47 -24.64 -0.04
CA ILE A 754 -13.92 -25.83 0.61
C ILE A 754 -12.97 -25.44 1.74
N ALA A 755 -12.85 -26.28 2.77
CA ALA A 755 -11.90 -26.11 3.87
C ALA A 755 -11.46 -27.46 4.45
N PHE A 756 -10.17 -27.59 4.81
CA PHE A 756 -9.67 -28.78 5.52
C PHE A 756 -9.95 -28.69 7.02
N SER A 757 -10.16 -29.84 7.65
CA SER A 757 -10.11 -29.96 9.11
C SER A 757 -8.68 -29.72 9.61
N PRO A 758 -8.49 -29.23 10.86
CA PRO A 758 -7.16 -28.96 11.42
C PRO A 758 -6.21 -30.17 11.43
N ASP A 759 -6.75 -31.38 11.51
CA ASP A 759 -6.01 -32.66 11.46
C ASP A 759 -5.70 -33.16 10.04
N SER A 760 -6.14 -32.44 9.00
CA SER A 760 -5.99 -32.79 7.57
C SER A 760 -6.72 -34.08 7.13
N LEU A 761 -7.56 -34.69 7.98
CA LEU A 761 -8.23 -35.95 7.68
C LEU A 761 -9.55 -35.76 6.92
N TYR A 762 -10.19 -34.60 7.10
CA TYR A 762 -11.50 -34.30 6.55
C TYR A 762 -11.47 -33.02 5.73
N LEU A 763 -12.39 -32.94 4.78
CA LEU A 763 -12.63 -31.77 3.95
C LEU A 763 -14.12 -31.42 4.03
N VAL A 764 -14.47 -30.17 4.27
CA VAL A 764 -15.86 -29.68 4.15
C VAL A 764 -16.02 -28.90 2.86
N SER A 765 -17.16 -29.04 2.20
CA SER A 765 -17.53 -28.29 1.01
C SER A 765 -18.94 -27.71 1.11
N GLY A 766 -19.10 -26.50 0.58
CA GLY A 766 -20.38 -25.83 0.37
C GLY A 766 -20.60 -25.59 -1.13
N SER A 767 -21.84 -25.76 -1.57
CA SER A 767 -22.19 -25.84 -3.00
C SER A 767 -23.41 -24.99 -3.36
N TRP A 768 -23.55 -24.73 -4.65
CA TRP A 768 -24.74 -24.11 -5.24
C TRP A 768 -26.00 -24.96 -5.06
N ASP A 769 -25.85 -26.27 -4.87
CA ASP A 769 -26.97 -27.20 -4.59
C ASP A 769 -27.61 -27.03 -3.20
N SER A 770 -27.23 -25.99 -2.44
CA SER A 770 -27.71 -25.68 -1.08
C SER A 770 -27.24 -26.66 0.01
N THR A 771 -26.28 -27.54 -0.28
CA THR A 771 -25.80 -28.54 0.67
C THR A 771 -24.40 -28.25 1.23
N VAL A 772 -24.17 -28.75 2.44
CA VAL A 772 -22.83 -28.87 3.04
C VAL A 772 -22.47 -30.35 3.16
N ILE A 773 -21.27 -30.75 2.73
CA ILE A 773 -20.80 -32.14 2.79
C ILE A 773 -19.41 -32.19 3.44
N VAL A 774 -19.18 -33.18 4.32
CA VAL A 774 -17.86 -33.51 4.87
C VAL A 774 -17.37 -34.82 4.26
N TRP A 775 -16.17 -34.76 3.70
CA TRP A 775 -15.50 -35.85 3.00
C TRP A 775 -14.35 -36.39 3.85
N ASP A 776 -14.14 -37.69 3.80
CA ASP A 776 -12.91 -38.30 4.29
C ASP A 776 -11.84 -38.25 3.19
N VAL A 777 -10.72 -37.59 3.47
CA VAL A 777 -9.68 -37.30 2.47
C VAL A 777 -8.99 -38.58 1.98
N THR A 778 -8.86 -39.58 2.85
CA THR A 778 -8.14 -40.83 2.54
C THR A 778 -9.01 -41.76 1.69
N SER A 779 -10.27 -41.93 2.09
CA SER A 779 -11.23 -42.83 1.42
C SER A 779 -12.01 -42.19 0.28
N ARG A 780 -12.05 -40.84 0.23
CA ARG A 780 -12.78 -40.01 -0.76
C ARG A 780 -14.29 -40.19 -0.76
N ASN A 781 -14.82 -40.76 0.32
CA ASN A 781 -16.24 -40.95 0.51
C ASN A 781 -16.81 -39.86 1.41
N VAL A 782 -18.12 -39.66 1.32
CA VAL A 782 -18.87 -38.83 2.25
C VAL A 782 -18.73 -39.42 3.65
N LYS A 783 -18.20 -38.64 4.58
CA LYS A 783 -18.22 -38.95 6.01
C LYS A 783 -19.53 -38.49 6.64
N LEU A 784 -19.98 -37.30 6.28
CA LEU A 784 -21.16 -36.64 6.85
C LEU A 784 -21.84 -35.76 5.79
N GLY A 785 -23.17 -35.78 5.75
CA GLY A 785 -23.98 -35.04 4.77
C GLY A 785 -24.57 -35.93 3.65
N PRO A 786 -25.29 -35.36 2.68
CA PRO A 786 -25.52 -33.92 2.50
C PRO A 786 -26.38 -33.31 3.61
N LEU A 787 -25.92 -32.17 4.14
CA LEU A 787 -26.65 -31.38 5.13
C LEU A 787 -27.52 -30.37 4.37
N GLU A 788 -28.81 -30.68 4.21
CA GLU A 788 -29.77 -30.00 3.32
C GLU A 788 -30.64 -28.95 4.03
N GLU A 789 -30.08 -28.29 5.04
CA GLU A 789 -30.85 -27.36 5.85
C GLU A 789 -30.86 -25.92 5.30
N HIS A 790 -29.93 -25.55 4.41
CA HIS A 790 -29.98 -24.25 3.74
C HIS A 790 -31.02 -24.25 2.62
N GLU A 791 -31.70 -23.11 2.41
CA GLU A 791 -32.75 -22.97 1.39
C GLU A 791 -32.25 -22.38 0.06
N ASP A 792 -31.01 -21.90 0.04
CA ASP A 792 -30.32 -21.36 -1.13
C ASP A 792 -28.82 -21.72 -1.04
N LYS A 793 -28.06 -21.42 -2.09
CA LYS A 793 -26.65 -21.81 -2.24
C LYS A 793 -25.76 -21.41 -1.07
N VAL A 794 -24.82 -22.30 -0.75
CA VAL A 794 -23.84 -22.11 0.32
C VAL A 794 -22.57 -21.48 -0.25
N ASN A 795 -22.33 -20.19 0.04
CA ASN A 795 -21.20 -19.45 -0.53
C ASN A 795 -19.88 -19.71 0.19
N ALA A 796 -19.91 -20.01 1.50
CA ALA A 796 -18.70 -20.13 2.31
C ALA A 796 -18.88 -21.18 3.41
N VAL A 797 -17.81 -21.96 3.66
CA VAL A 797 -17.72 -22.95 4.73
C VAL A 797 -16.34 -22.94 5.38
N GLU A 798 -16.26 -23.13 6.69
CA GLU A 798 -14.98 -23.25 7.42
C GLU A 798 -15.12 -24.17 8.64
N PHE A 799 -14.03 -24.87 9.01
CA PHE A 799 -13.91 -25.56 10.29
C PHE A 799 -13.48 -24.60 11.39
N SER A 800 -13.92 -24.85 12.63
CA SER A 800 -13.31 -24.24 13.81
C SER A 800 -11.83 -24.62 13.90
N PRO A 801 -10.97 -23.80 14.51
CA PRO A 801 -9.57 -24.16 14.77
C PRO A 801 -9.41 -25.46 15.59
N GLY A 802 -10.43 -25.82 16.40
CA GLY A 802 -10.50 -27.08 17.14
C GLY A 802 -11.02 -28.27 16.32
N GLY A 803 -11.63 -28.05 15.16
CA GLY A 803 -12.16 -29.09 14.26
C GLY A 803 -13.49 -29.72 14.70
N ASP A 804 -14.09 -29.24 15.78
CA ASP A 804 -15.31 -29.75 16.39
C ASP A 804 -16.60 -29.11 15.85
N ILE A 805 -16.47 -27.96 15.20
CA ILE A 805 -17.58 -27.15 14.67
C ILE A 805 -17.30 -26.80 13.21
N ILE A 806 -18.37 -26.74 12.41
CA ILE A 806 -18.35 -26.18 11.06
C ILE A 806 -19.23 -24.93 11.06
N VAL A 807 -18.85 -23.91 10.31
CA VAL A 807 -19.72 -22.76 10.01
C VAL A 807 -19.98 -22.69 8.51
N SER A 808 -21.22 -22.36 8.13
CA SER A 808 -21.60 -22.12 6.73
C SER A 808 -22.42 -20.84 6.60
N GLY A 809 -22.25 -20.13 5.48
CA GLY A 809 -23.04 -18.95 5.12
C GLY A 809 -23.70 -19.11 3.74
N SER A 810 -24.97 -18.74 3.63
CA SER A 810 -25.79 -18.94 2.42
C SER A 810 -26.46 -17.66 1.90
N ASP A 811 -26.88 -17.69 0.63
CA ASP A 811 -27.75 -16.66 0.04
C ASP A 811 -29.16 -16.61 0.67
N ASP A 812 -29.56 -17.63 1.44
CA ASP A 812 -30.80 -17.64 2.24
C ASP A 812 -30.80 -16.63 3.41
N GLY A 813 -29.67 -15.96 3.62
CA GLY A 813 -29.50 -14.94 4.67
C GLY A 813 -29.21 -15.49 6.06
N THR A 814 -28.85 -16.78 6.16
CA THR A 814 -28.50 -17.45 7.41
C THR A 814 -27.02 -17.84 7.47
N ILE A 815 -26.48 -17.82 8.69
CA ILE A 815 -25.23 -18.48 9.04
C ILE A 815 -25.58 -19.66 9.95
N ARG A 816 -25.15 -20.86 9.59
CA ARG A 816 -25.40 -22.08 10.37
C ARG A 816 -24.10 -22.55 11.00
N VAL A 817 -24.18 -22.91 12.28
CA VAL A 817 -23.09 -23.50 13.06
C VAL A 817 -23.45 -24.95 13.32
N TRP A 818 -22.62 -25.87 12.86
CA TRP A 818 -22.87 -27.32 12.85
C TRP A 818 -21.91 -28.03 13.77
N ASP A 819 -22.35 -29.14 14.36
CA ASP A 819 -21.45 -30.11 14.96
C ASP A 819 -20.71 -30.90 13.87
N ALA A 820 -19.37 -30.88 13.89
CA ALA A 820 -18.56 -31.55 12.87
C ALA A 820 -18.60 -33.08 12.94
N VAL A 821 -19.11 -33.66 14.04
CA VAL A 821 -19.20 -35.11 14.26
C VAL A 821 -20.60 -35.62 13.93
N THR A 822 -21.64 -34.94 14.41
CA THR A 822 -23.04 -35.39 14.25
C THR A 822 -23.74 -34.77 13.04
N GLY A 823 -23.31 -33.59 12.57
CA GLY A 823 -23.98 -32.82 11.52
C GLY A 823 -25.22 -32.06 12.00
N GLU A 824 -25.50 -32.05 13.30
CA GLU A 824 -26.63 -31.29 13.86
C GLU A 824 -26.32 -29.79 13.88
N VAL A 825 -27.33 -28.96 13.60
CA VAL A 825 -27.22 -27.51 13.68
C VAL A 825 -27.26 -27.07 15.15
N LYS A 826 -26.12 -26.59 15.67
CA LYS A 826 -26.00 -26.04 17.02
C LYS A 826 -26.60 -24.64 17.14
N ARG A 827 -26.51 -23.83 16.07
CA ARG A 827 -27.00 -22.45 16.05
C ARG A 827 -27.36 -22.02 14.63
N VAL A 828 -28.48 -21.31 14.50
CA VAL A 828 -28.86 -20.57 13.28
C VAL A 828 -28.80 -19.08 13.60
N ILE A 829 -28.08 -18.31 12.79
CA ILE A 829 -27.95 -16.87 12.92
C ILE A 829 -28.63 -16.22 11.71
N ASN A 830 -29.71 -15.49 11.95
CA ASN A 830 -30.42 -14.75 10.92
C ASN A 830 -29.79 -13.36 10.74
N THR A 831 -29.44 -13.01 9.51
CA THR A 831 -28.79 -11.72 9.22
C THR A 831 -29.77 -10.61 8.81
N GLY A 832 -31.06 -10.93 8.66
CA GLY A 832 -32.13 -10.01 8.29
C GLY A 832 -32.63 -10.14 6.85
N GLY A 833 -32.46 -11.31 6.23
CA GLY A 833 -32.87 -11.58 4.83
C GLY A 833 -31.87 -11.14 3.76
N ASP A 834 -30.69 -10.67 4.17
CA ASP A 834 -29.59 -10.29 3.29
C ASP A 834 -28.61 -11.45 3.12
N TYR A 835 -28.21 -11.78 1.89
CA TYR A 835 -27.31 -12.90 1.63
C TYR A 835 -25.93 -12.79 2.32
N VAL A 836 -25.36 -13.94 2.69
CA VAL A 836 -24.02 -14.09 3.29
C VAL A 836 -23.03 -14.58 2.24
N LYS A 837 -22.03 -13.76 1.88
CA LYS A 837 -21.01 -14.14 0.87
C LYS A 837 -19.78 -14.81 1.45
N SER A 838 -19.42 -14.46 2.68
CA SER A 838 -18.19 -14.95 3.31
C SER A 838 -18.38 -15.07 4.80
N VAL A 839 -17.88 -16.16 5.38
CA VAL A 839 -17.86 -16.41 6.82
C VAL A 839 -16.49 -16.96 7.20
N THR A 840 -15.99 -16.59 8.38
CA THR A 840 -14.73 -17.12 8.89
C THR A 840 -14.67 -17.12 10.43
N PHE A 841 -13.90 -18.04 11.00
CA PHE A 841 -13.57 -18.06 12.43
C PHE A 841 -12.38 -17.15 12.75
N SER A 842 -12.40 -16.54 13.94
CA SER A 842 -11.18 -15.99 14.52
C SER A 842 -10.16 -17.10 14.79
N PRO A 843 -8.84 -16.81 14.76
CA PRO A 843 -7.80 -17.82 15.01
C PRO A 843 -7.91 -18.52 16.37
N ASP A 844 -8.49 -17.84 17.37
CA ASP A 844 -8.78 -18.38 18.71
C ASP A 844 -10.03 -19.28 18.75
N GLY A 845 -10.83 -19.30 17.68
CA GLY A 845 -12.09 -20.06 17.56
C GLY A 845 -13.27 -19.49 18.35
N LEU A 846 -13.12 -18.33 18.98
CA LEU A 846 -14.13 -17.75 19.88
C LEU A 846 -15.13 -16.83 19.18
N ARG A 847 -14.82 -16.35 17.97
CA ARG A 847 -15.63 -15.39 17.21
C ARG A 847 -15.87 -15.89 15.79
N ILE A 848 -17.08 -15.61 15.28
CA ILE A 848 -17.44 -15.80 13.87
C ILE A 848 -17.57 -14.42 13.24
N LEU A 849 -16.87 -14.19 12.14
CA LEU A 849 -16.97 -12.97 11.32
C LEU A 849 -17.66 -13.31 10.01
N ALA A 850 -18.63 -12.49 9.59
CA ALA A 850 -19.26 -12.67 8.28
C ALA A 850 -19.46 -11.34 7.55
N GLY A 851 -19.40 -11.45 6.23
CA GLY A 851 -19.65 -10.37 5.28
C GLY A 851 -20.75 -10.73 4.30
N GLY A 852 -21.61 -9.76 4.00
CA GLY A 852 -22.65 -9.89 2.98
C GLY A 852 -23.27 -8.54 2.64
N ARG A 853 -24.53 -8.56 2.16
CA ARG A 853 -25.27 -7.32 1.87
C ARG A 853 -25.59 -6.50 3.14
N PHE A 854 -25.66 -7.17 4.29
CA PHE A 854 -25.85 -6.55 5.61
C PHE A 854 -24.59 -5.85 6.18
N GLY A 855 -23.48 -5.82 5.43
CA GLY A 855 -22.20 -5.28 5.87
C GLY A 855 -21.32 -6.34 6.55
N ILE A 856 -20.59 -5.93 7.58
CA ILE A 856 -19.68 -6.79 8.35
C ILE A 856 -20.19 -6.90 9.78
N LYS A 857 -20.39 -8.13 10.24
CA LYS A 857 -20.80 -8.44 11.62
C LYS A 857 -19.95 -9.56 12.19
N MET A 858 -19.77 -9.52 13.51
CA MET A 858 -19.04 -10.53 14.26
C MET A 858 -19.83 -11.00 15.47
N TRP A 859 -19.88 -12.30 15.69
CA TRP A 859 -20.63 -12.95 16.76
C TRP A 859 -19.70 -13.73 17.68
N ASP A 860 -20.06 -13.81 18.96
CA ASP A 860 -19.43 -14.75 19.89
C ASP A 860 -19.92 -16.18 19.61
N VAL A 861 -19.02 -17.15 19.64
CA VAL A 861 -19.34 -18.57 19.39
C VAL A 861 -20.03 -19.22 20.60
N VAL A 862 -19.68 -18.80 21.81
CA VAL A 862 -20.13 -19.42 23.06
C VAL A 862 -21.35 -18.68 23.63
N ASP A 863 -21.32 -17.34 23.65
CA ASP A 863 -22.42 -16.53 24.14
C ASP A 863 -23.45 -16.28 23.02
N PHE A 864 -24.45 -17.15 22.94
CA PHE A 864 -25.52 -17.03 21.97
C PHE A 864 -26.41 -15.79 22.15
N MET A 865 -26.41 -15.20 23.35
CA MET A 865 -27.22 -14.03 23.70
C MET A 865 -26.47 -12.71 23.48
N ALA A 866 -25.14 -12.75 23.34
CA ALA A 866 -24.34 -11.58 23.02
C ALA A 866 -24.77 -10.98 21.67
N ALA A 867 -25.00 -9.68 21.67
CA ALA A 867 -25.34 -8.95 20.46
C ALA A 867 -24.12 -8.90 19.53
N PRO A 868 -24.27 -9.06 18.20
CA PRO A 868 -23.13 -9.00 17.29
C PRO A 868 -22.48 -7.62 17.31
N LYS A 869 -21.16 -7.61 17.11
CA LYS A 869 -20.42 -6.39 16.80
C LYS A 869 -20.60 -6.06 15.33
N LYS A 870 -20.89 -4.80 15.01
CA LYS A 870 -21.05 -4.30 13.63
C LYS A 870 -19.90 -3.36 13.29
N PHE A 871 -19.27 -3.58 12.13
CA PHE A 871 -18.08 -2.81 11.70
C PHE A 871 -18.34 -1.91 10.49
N SER A 872 -19.33 -2.22 9.66
CA SER A 872 -19.69 -1.38 8.53
C SER A 872 -21.21 -1.33 8.34
N GLU A 873 -21.73 -0.19 7.90
CA GLU A 873 -23.16 -0.01 7.74
C GLU A 873 -23.69 -0.31 6.34
N HIS A 874 -22.97 0.03 5.24
CA HIS A 874 -23.58 0.05 3.89
C HIS A 874 -22.64 -0.25 2.71
N SER A 875 -21.99 -1.40 2.70
CA SER A 875 -21.35 -1.90 1.49
C SER A 875 -21.59 -3.39 1.34
N ASN A 876 -21.91 -3.83 0.12
CA ASN A 876 -21.97 -5.25 -0.18
C ASN A 876 -20.57 -5.85 -0.02
N ILE A 877 -20.39 -6.68 1.01
CA ILE A 877 -19.12 -7.32 1.33
C ILE A 877 -19.08 -8.69 0.67
N GLU A 878 -18.06 -8.90 -0.14
CA GLU A 878 -17.87 -10.16 -0.89
C GLU A 878 -16.92 -11.11 -0.17
N TYR A 879 -16.03 -10.60 0.68
CA TYR A 879 -15.00 -11.40 1.34
C TYR A 879 -14.57 -10.78 2.67
N VAL A 880 -14.34 -11.63 3.68
CA VAL A 880 -13.73 -11.27 4.96
C VAL A 880 -12.67 -12.30 5.35
N SER A 881 -11.62 -11.87 6.05
CA SER A 881 -10.57 -12.76 6.57
C SER A 881 -9.82 -12.12 7.74
N PHE A 882 -9.55 -12.88 8.80
CA PHE A 882 -8.77 -12.41 9.95
C PHE A 882 -7.27 -12.37 9.67
N THR A 883 -6.57 -11.47 10.36
CA THR A 883 -5.12 -11.63 10.55
C THR A 883 -4.85 -12.84 11.46
N PRO A 884 -3.70 -13.52 11.33
CA PRO A 884 -3.43 -14.75 12.10
C PRO A 884 -3.38 -14.57 13.62
N ASP A 885 -3.12 -13.35 14.09
CA ASP A 885 -3.16 -12.98 15.50
C ASP A 885 -4.58 -12.62 16.00
N GLY A 886 -5.56 -12.53 15.09
CA GLY A 886 -6.95 -12.19 15.38
C GLY A 886 -7.17 -10.76 15.86
N THR A 887 -6.17 -9.89 15.74
CA THR A 887 -6.24 -8.48 16.18
C THR A 887 -6.92 -7.60 15.15
N ASN A 888 -6.79 -7.94 13.87
CA ASN A 888 -7.34 -7.20 12.75
C ASN A 888 -8.04 -8.16 11.78
N PHE A 889 -8.82 -7.60 10.87
CA PHE A 889 -9.37 -8.37 9.75
C PHE A 889 -9.46 -7.51 8.50
N MET A 890 -9.52 -8.18 7.36
CA MET A 890 -9.67 -7.57 6.05
C MET A 890 -11.10 -7.78 5.56
N SER A 891 -11.63 -6.80 4.84
CA SER A 891 -12.86 -6.94 4.07
C SER A 891 -12.68 -6.47 2.64
N ARG A 892 -13.44 -7.05 1.73
CA ARG A 892 -13.55 -6.59 0.34
C ARG A 892 -15.00 -6.26 -0.01
N THR A 893 -15.22 -5.07 -0.56
CA THR A 893 -16.53 -4.71 -1.11
C THR A 893 -16.70 -5.20 -2.54
N TYR A 894 -17.94 -5.31 -3.02
CA TYR A 894 -18.26 -5.58 -4.43
C TYR A 894 -17.52 -4.67 -5.43
N GLU A 895 -17.33 -3.40 -5.09
CA GLU A 895 -16.56 -2.45 -5.92
C GLU A 895 -15.04 -2.73 -5.99
N GLY A 896 -14.56 -3.78 -5.32
CA GLY A 896 -13.15 -4.17 -5.25
C GLY A 896 -12.30 -3.34 -4.29
N VAL A 897 -12.91 -2.57 -3.38
CA VAL A 897 -12.19 -1.83 -2.34
C VAL A 897 -11.86 -2.77 -1.19
N VAL A 898 -10.58 -2.88 -0.86
CA VAL A 898 -10.09 -3.63 0.30
C VAL A 898 -9.89 -2.68 1.46
N ARG A 899 -10.37 -3.10 2.64
CA ARG A 899 -10.23 -2.36 3.89
C ARG A 899 -9.67 -3.27 4.98
N VAL A 900 -8.85 -2.71 5.85
CA VAL A 900 -8.35 -3.35 7.06
C VAL A 900 -9.04 -2.73 8.26
N TRP A 901 -9.50 -3.58 9.17
CA TRP A 901 -10.30 -3.23 10.33
C TRP A 901 -9.67 -3.76 11.60
N ASP A 902 -9.86 -3.05 12.70
CA ASP A 902 -9.55 -3.52 14.04
C ASP A 902 -10.61 -4.53 14.49
N ALA A 903 -10.22 -5.73 14.89
CA ALA A 903 -11.15 -6.77 15.35
C ALA A 903 -11.67 -6.54 16.77
N LEU A 904 -10.99 -5.73 17.58
CA LEU A 904 -11.42 -5.37 18.93
C LEU A 904 -12.48 -4.25 18.92
N GLY A 905 -12.57 -3.51 17.82
CA GLY A 905 -13.59 -2.49 17.57
C GLY A 905 -15.01 -3.06 17.41
N GLY A 906 -15.82 -2.32 16.66
CA GLY A 906 -17.19 -2.66 16.34
C GLY A 906 -18.17 -2.18 17.40
N GLU A 907 -19.29 -1.60 16.98
CA GLU A 907 -20.36 -1.21 17.89
C GLU A 907 -21.21 -2.43 18.26
N GLU A 908 -21.40 -2.66 19.57
CA GLU A 908 -22.38 -3.63 20.06
C GLU A 908 -23.78 -3.16 19.68
N THR A 909 -24.57 -4.02 19.03
CA THR A 909 -25.91 -3.68 18.54
C THR A 909 -26.96 -3.46 19.65
N THR A 910 -26.55 -3.30 20.91
CA THR A 910 -27.42 -3.11 22.09
C THR A 910 -27.92 -1.68 22.23
N THR A 911 -27.31 -0.70 21.55
CA THR A 911 -27.86 0.65 21.47
C THR A 911 -28.68 0.80 20.19
N SER A 912 -29.97 1.11 20.33
CA SER A 912 -30.90 1.38 19.23
C SER A 912 -30.56 2.71 18.54
N VAL A 913 -29.34 2.83 18.03
CA VAL A 913 -28.93 3.93 17.16
C VAL A 913 -29.55 3.63 15.80
N TYR A 914 -30.42 4.54 15.39
CA TYR A 914 -31.09 4.62 14.11
C TYR A 914 -30.27 4.00 12.95
N LYS A 915 -30.81 2.95 12.30
CA LYS A 915 -30.21 2.29 11.13
C LYS A 915 -30.18 3.30 9.98
N ARG A 916 -29.00 3.59 9.45
CA ARG A 916 -28.86 4.44 8.26
C ARG A 916 -29.54 3.75 7.08
N GLU A 917 -30.36 4.49 6.35
CA GLU A 917 -31.11 3.98 5.22
C GLU A 917 -31.06 5.01 4.09
N SER A 918 -30.90 4.55 2.85
CA SER A 918 -30.91 5.42 1.68
C SER A 918 -32.20 6.24 1.66
N ILE A 919 -32.09 7.57 1.64
CA ILE A 919 -33.27 8.44 1.59
C ILE A 919 -33.71 8.58 0.14
N ASN A 920 -34.92 8.09 -0.15
CA ASN A 920 -35.52 8.21 -1.48
C ASN A 920 -36.33 9.49 -1.61
N THR A 921 -36.96 9.93 -0.52
CA THR A 921 -37.91 11.04 -0.57
C THR A 921 -37.99 11.77 0.77
N ILE A 922 -38.28 13.07 0.71
CA ILE A 922 -38.52 13.92 1.87
C ILE A 922 -39.69 14.86 1.59
N ALA A 923 -40.37 15.28 2.65
CA ALA A 923 -41.33 16.38 2.64
C ALA A 923 -41.12 17.27 3.87
N VAL A 924 -41.29 18.58 3.72
CA VAL A 924 -41.33 19.54 4.82
C VAL A 924 -42.80 19.86 5.12
N SER A 925 -43.15 19.99 6.38
CA SER A 925 -44.52 20.30 6.79
C SER A 925 -44.91 21.75 6.44
N PRO A 926 -46.19 22.04 6.16
CA PRO A 926 -46.70 23.39 5.88
C PRO A 926 -46.26 24.50 6.86
N GLY A 927 -46.09 24.18 8.14
CA GLY A 927 -45.59 25.06 9.20
C GLY A 927 -44.06 25.10 9.33
N GLY A 928 -43.33 24.24 8.59
CA GLY A 928 -41.87 24.23 8.53
C GLY A 928 -41.16 23.64 9.75
N LEU A 929 -41.90 23.04 10.69
CA LEU A 929 -41.35 22.50 11.94
C LEU A 929 -40.99 21.01 11.85
N LEU A 930 -41.56 20.29 10.89
CA LEU A 930 -41.39 18.85 10.74
C LEU A 930 -40.86 18.47 9.35
N ILE A 931 -40.07 17.41 9.29
CA ILE A 931 -39.66 16.74 8.05
C ILE A 931 -40.09 15.29 8.11
N ALA A 932 -40.78 14.80 7.08
CA ALA A 932 -41.02 13.38 6.87
C ALA A 932 -40.01 12.85 5.84
N SER A 933 -39.50 11.64 6.03
CA SER A 933 -38.61 10.99 5.07
C SER A 933 -38.99 9.54 4.83
N GLY A 934 -38.90 9.11 3.58
CA GLY A 934 -39.07 7.72 3.16
C GLY A 934 -37.77 7.09 2.67
N SER A 935 -37.54 5.83 3.04
CA SER A 935 -36.31 5.11 2.73
C SER A 935 -36.47 4.00 1.68
N GLU A 936 -35.35 3.53 1.14
CA GLU A 936 -35.28 2.34 0.27
C GLU A 936 -35.72 1.04 0.96
N TYR A 937 -35.70 0.99 2.29
CA TYR A 937 -36.03 -0.20 3.08
C TYR A 937 -37.44 -0.19 3.67
N GLY A 938 -38.27 0.78 3.28
CA GLY A 938 -39.66 0.84 3.71
C GLY A 938 -39.92 1.66 4.97
N SER A 939 -38.89 2.30 5.55
CA SER A 939 -39.10 3.11 6.74
C SER A 939 -39.64 4.50 6.39
N VAL A 940 -40.59 4.95 7.21
CA VAL A 940 -41.09 6.34 7.20
C VAL A 940 -40.81 6.95 8.56
N LEU A 941 -40.17 8.11 8.54
CA LEU A 941 -39.59 8.74 9.72
C LEU A 941 -40.00 10.19 9.79
N LEU A 942 -40.26 10.66 11.01
CA LEU A 942 -40.65 12.02 11.30
C LEU A 942 -39.59 12.70 12.16
N TRP A 943 -39.06 13.80 11.65
CA TRP A 943 -37.97 14.57 12.24
C TRP A 943 -38.46 15.95 12.64
N ASN A 944 -37.93 16.47 13.74
CA ASN A 944 -38.06 17.87 14.09
C ASN A 944 -37.05 18.69 13.27
N ALA A 945 -37.53 19.61 12.44
CA ALA A 945 -36.66 20.40 11.57
C ALA A 945 -35.80 21.42 12.33
N VAL A 946 -36.24 21.83 13.54
CA VAL A 946 -35.58 22.87 14.34
C VAL A 946 -34.45 22.29 15.18
N ASN A 947 -34.68 21.22 15.94
CA ASN A 947 -33.67 20.61 16.82
C ASN A 947 -33.04 19.33 16.25
N GLY A 948 -33.57 18.82 15.14
CA GLY A 948 -33.06 17.68 14.40
C GLY A 948 -33.28 16.31 15.02
N GLU A 949 -34.08 16.24 16.09
CA GLU A 949 -34.40 14.98 16.75
C GLU A 949 -35.42 14.17 15.96
N LEU A 950 -35.28 12.85 16.01
CA LEU A 950 -36.28 11.91 15.51
C LEU A 950 -37.47 11.93 16.48
N ILE A 951 -38.66 12.30 16.00
CA ILE A 951 -39.88 12.39 16.80
C ILE A 951 -40.59 11.04 16.84
N SER A 952 -40.77 10.42 15.68
CA SER A 952 -41.51 9.17 15.56
C SER A 952 -41.04 8.36 14.35
N LYS A 953 -41.17 7.04 14.45
CA LYS A 953 -40.83 6.07 13.42
C LYS A 953 -42.01 5.13 13.22
N LEU A 954 -42.41 4.95 11.97
CA LEU A 954 -43.30 3.85 11.59
C LEU A 954 -42.44 2.67 11.12
N TRP A 955 -42.46 1.58 11.89
CA TRP A 955 -41.74 0.34 11.58
C TRP A 955 -42.76 -0.71 11.14
N ASP A 956 -42.87 -0.96 9.83
CA ASP A 956 -43.48 -2.19 9.32
C ASP A 956 -42.33 -3.15 9.02
N GLU A 957 -42.28 -4.31 9.69
CA GLU A 957 -41.46 -5.42 9.22
C GLU A 957 -42.03 -5.91 7.88
N HIS A 958 -41.41 -5.41 6.81
CA HIS A 958 -41.58 -5.73 5.38
C HIS A 958 -42.76 -5.09 4.62
N SER A 959 -42.42 -4.22 3.65
CA SER A 959 -43.17 -3.98 2.41
C SER A 959 -42.45 -3.02 1.41
N GLY A 960 -41.14 -3.21 1.18
CA GLY A 960 -40.40 -2.59 0.06
C GLY A 960 -40.12 -1.08 0.16
N SER A 961 -39.50 -0.51 -0.88
CA SER A 961 -38.99 0.88 -0.93
C SER A 961 -40.09 1.95 -0.91
N VAL A 962 -39.97 2.97 -0.05
CA VAL A 962 -40.84 4.17 -0.08
C VAL A 962 -40.34 5.14 -1.15
N TYR A 963 -41.19 5.49 -2.11
CA TYR A 963 -40.82 6.36 -3.22
C TYR A 963 -41.25 7.82 -3.04
N SER A 964 -42.34 8.07 -2.31
CA SER A 964 -42.87 9.42 -2.08
C SER A 964 -43.52 9.54 -0.71
N VAL A 965 -43.36 10.71 -0.10
CA VAL A 965 -44.03 11.12 1.16
C VAL A 965 -44.62 12.52 0.97
N SER A 966 -45.76 12.80 1.60
CA SER A 966 -46.39 14.13 1.58
C SER A 966 -47.09 14.39 2.91
N PHE A 967 -47.10 15.65 3.36
CA PHE A 967 -47.92 16.10 4.50
C PHE A 967 -49.31 16.50 4.05
N SER A 968 -50.29 16.26 4.92
CA SER A 968 -51.61 16.88 4.83
C SER A 968 -51.53 18.39 5.14
N PRO A 969 -52.41 19.23 4.56
CA PRO A 969 -52.38 20.68 4.77
C PRO A 969 -52.54 21.11 6.24
N ASP A 970 -53.18 20.27 7.06
CA ASP A 970 -53.41 20.49 8.49
C ASP A 970 -52.37 19.82 9.40
N GLU A 971 -51.33 19.21 8.82
CA GLU A 971 -50.24 18.51 9.52
C GLU A 971 -50.66 17.34 10.41
N ARG A 972 -51.89 16.82 10.27
CA ARG A 972 -52.34 15.67 11.10
C ARG A 972 -51.86 14.33 10.55
N PHE A 973 -51.66 14.25 9.24
CA PHE A 973 -51.33 13.04 8.53
C PHE A 973 -50.13 13.17 7.59
N VAL A 974 -49.42 12.06 7.40
CA VAL A 974 -48.41 11.84 6.36
C VAL A 974 -48.88 10.72 5.44
N ALA A 975 -48.98 10.98 4.13
CA ALA A 975 -49.25 9.95 3.14
C ALA A 975 -47.94 9.50 2.49
N PHE A 976 -47.82 8.21 2.17
CA PHE A 976 -46.66 7.67 1.49
C PHE A 976 -47.03 6.56 0.49
N GLY A 977 -46.27 6.50 -0.60
CA GLY A 977 -46.38 5.47 -1.63
C GLY A 977 -45.19 4.53 -1.58
N SER A 978 -45.43 3.23 -1.67
CA SER A 978 -44.41 2.19 -1.52
C SER A 978 -44.35 1.24 -2.72
N TYR A 979 -43.27 0.45 -2.76
CA TYR A 979 -43.03 -0.64 -3.70
C TYR A 979 -44.07 -1.78 -3.58
N ASP A 980 -44.78 -1.88 -2.45
CA ASP A 980 -45.83 -2.89 -2.23
C ASP A 980 -47.16 -2.59 -2.95
N ASN A 981 -47.16 -1.62 -3.86
CA ASN A 981 -48.31 -1.17 -4.63
C ASN A 981 -49.37 -0.44 -3.79
N THR A 982 -49.08 -0.08 -2.54
CA THR A 982 -50.06 0.59 -1.66
C THR A 982 -49.76 2.08 -1.45
N VAL A 983 -50.83 2.82 -1.14
CA VAL A 983 -50.73 4.15 -0.53
C VAL A 983 -51.10 3.99 0.93
N LYS A 984 -50.25 4.46 1.84
CA LYS A 984 -50.53 4.45 3.29
C LYS A 984 -50.65 5.87 3.82
N LEU A 985 -51.54 6.05 4.78
CA LEU A 985 -51.83 7.32 5.45
C LEU A 985 -51.59 7.15 6.94
N TRP A 986 -50.54 7.79 7.43
CA TRP A 986 -50.08 7.72 8.82
C TRP A 986 -50.56 8.92 9.62
N ASN A 987 -51.19 8.66 10.77
CA ASN A 987 -51.60 9.69 11.72
C ASN A 987 -50.45 9.96 12.71
N ILE A 988 -49.98 11.21 12.69
CA ILE A 988 -48.80 11.64 13.46
C ILE A 988 -49.07 11.60 14.97
N SER A 989 -50.31 11.86 15.40
CA SER A 989 -50.65 12.06 16.82
C SER A 989 -50.75 10.77 17.62
N ASN A 990 -51.21 9.68 17.01
CA ASN A 990 -51.45 8.40 17.69
C ASN A 990 -50.62 7.23 17.11
N GLY A 991 -49.96 7.43 15.96
CA GLY A 991 -49.11 6.42 15.32
C GLY A 991 -49.85 5.43 14.42
N ASP A 992 -51.19 5.49 14.35
CA ASP A 992 -51.98 4.57 13.50
C ASP A 992 -51.82 4.88 12.02
N TYR A 993 -52.01 3.89 11.16
CA TYR A 993 -52.03 4.08 9.71
C TYR A 993 -53.22 3.40 9.02
N ILE A 994 -53.58 3.92 7.85
CA ILE A 994 -54.63 3.41 6.97
C ILE A 994 -53.99 3.06 5.62
N THR A 995 -54.35 1.92 5.04
CA THR A 995 -53.84 1.48 3.73
C THR A 995 -54.94 1.57 2.67
N PHE A 996 -54.63 2.21 1.55
CA PHE A 996 -55.43 2.22 0.33
C PHE A 996 -54.84 1.19 -0.65
N GLN A 997 -55.67 0.24 -1.08
CA GLN A 997 -55.28 -0.77 -2.06
C GLN A 997 -55.94 -0.52 -3.41
N GLY A 998 -55.21 -0.78 -4.49
CA GLY A 998 -55.79 -0.80 -5.83
C GLY A 998 -54.79 -0.73 -6.98
N HIS A 999 -53.63 -0.09 -6.80
CA HIS A 999 -52.57 -0.09 -7.81
C HIS A 999 -52.02 -1.52 -8.03
N THR A 1000 -51.63 -1.84 -9.27
CA THR A 1000 -51.11 -3.17 -9.63
C THR A 1000 -49.59 -3.24 -9.67
N ASP A 1001 -48.92 -2.10 -9.48
CA ASP A 1001 -47.46 -1.96 -9.44
C ASP A 1001 -47.09 -0.81 -8.49
N SER A 1002 -45.78 -0.62 -8.26
CA SER A 1002 -45.18 0.29 -7.28
C SER A 1002 -45.76 1.71 -7.35
N VAL A 1003 -46.07 2.30 -6.19
CA VAL A 1003 -46.58 3.68 -6.10
C VAL A 1003 -45.40 4.65 -5.96
N CYS A 1004 -45.16 5.46 -6.98
CA CYS A 1004 -43.97 6.30 -7.07
C CYS A 1004 -44.16 7.71 -6.53
N SER A 1005 -45.39 8.21 -6.50
CA SER A 1005 -45.69 9.58 -6.08
C SER A 1005 -47.01 9.64 -5.36
N VAL A 1006 -47.06 10.40 -4.26
CA VAL A 1006 -48.29 10.69 -3.52
C VAL A 1006 -48.33 12.16 -3.13
N VAL A 1007 -49.49 12.78 -3.22
CA VAL A 1007 -49.66 14.21 -2.90
C VAL A 1007 -51.06 14.49 -2.35
N PHE A 1008 -51.15 15.41 -1.39
CA PHE A 1008 -52.42 15.85 -0.83
C PHE A 1008 -53.05 17.00 -1.61
N SER A 1009 -54.38 17.02 -1.61
CA SER A 1009 -55.21 18.21 -1.77
C SER A 1009 -55.81 18.59 -0.40
N SER A 1010 -56.84 19.44 -0.36
CA SER A 1010 -57.56 19.77 0.87
C SER A 1010 -58.30 18.59 1.51
N SER A 1011 -58.75 17.61 0.71
CA SER A 1011 -59.61 16.50 1.18
C SER A 1011 -59.33 15.14 0.54
N ASN A 1012 -58.49 15.08 -0.50
CA ASN A 1012 -58.17 13.86 -1.25
C ASN A 1012 -56.66 13.66 -1.40
N ILE A 1013 -56.23 12.43 -1.68
CA ILE A 1013 -54.83 12.07 -2.00
C ILE A 1013 -54.78 11.63 -3.46
N ALA A 1014 -53.84 12.15 -4.26
CA ALA A 1014 -53.53 11.60 -5.58
C ALA A 1014 -52.27 10.73 -5.51
N SER A 1015 -52.28 9.60 -6.24
CA SER A 1015 -51.14 8.68 -6.34
C SER A 1015 -50.83 8.31 -7.77
N GLY A 1016 -49.55 8.33 -8.16
CA GLY A 1016 -49.06 7.85 -9.46
C GLY A 1016 -48.22 6.58 -9.30
N SER A 1017 -48.38 5.63 -10.22
CA SER A 1017 -47.76 4.29 -10.12
C SER A 1017 -47.05 3.85 -11.40
N TYR A 1018 -46.17 2.85 -11.24
CA TYR A 1018 -45.58 2.09 -12.34
C TYR A 1018 -46.60 1.36 -13.21
N ASP A 1019 -47.83 1.15 -12.71
CA ASP A 1019 -48.96 0.63 -13.48
C ASP A 1019 -49.52 1.60 -14.52
N LYS A 1020 -48.87 2.77 -14.68
CA LYS A 1020 -49.16 3.83 -15.67
C LYS A 1020 -50.43 4.64 -15.36
N SER A 1021 -51.08 4.39 -14.24
CA SER A 1021 -52.29 5.08 -13.82
C SER A 1021 -52.03 6.12 -12.72
N ILE A 1022 -52.95 7.08 -12.61
CA ILE A 1022 -53.06 7.96 -11.44
C ILE A 1022 -54.40 7.68 -10.77
N ARG A 1023 -54.43 7.61 -9.43
CA ARG A 1023 -55.66 7.38 -8.66
C ARG A 1023 -55.88 8.49 -7.66
N ILE A 1024 -57.14 8.81 -7.40
CA ILE A 1024 -57.55 9.82 -6.42
C ILE A 1024 -58.37 9.15 -5.33
N TRP A 1025 -57.91 9.28 -4.08
CA TRP A 1025 -58.49 8.64 -2.91
C TRP A 1025 -59.12 9.68 -2.00
N ASN A 1026 -60.34 9.40 -1.53
CA ASN A 1026 -60.95 10.22 -0.49
C ASN A 1026 -60.47 9.78 0.89
N ILE A 1027 -60.06 10.75 1.71
CA ILE A 1027 -59.47 10.47 3.03
C ILE A 1027 -60.52 9.91 4.01
N ASP A 1028 -61.76 10.39 3.94
CA ASP A 1028 -62.83 10.02 4.88
C ASP A 1028 -63.50 8.69 4.51
N SER A 1029 -63.89 8.52 3.24
CA SER A 1029 -64.59 7.31 2.77
C SER A 1029 -63.66 6.13 2.52
N ARG A 1030 -62.35 6.38 2.35
CA ARG A 1030 -61.32 5.37 2.04
C ARG A 1030 -61.48 4.70 0.68
N GLU A 1031 -62.25 5.29 -0.22
CA GLU A 1031 -62.51 4.79 -1.57
C GLU A 1031 -61.92 5.71 -2.63
N MET A 1032 -61.78 5.19 -3.86
CA MET A 1032 -61.41 6.03 -5.00
C MET A 1032 -62.55 7.00 -5.31
N VAL A 1033 -62.22 8.27 -5.56
CA VAL A 1033 -63.18 9.32 -5.91
C VAL A 1033 -63.71 9.12 -7.33
N ILE A 1034 -62.84 8.71 -8.24
CA ILE A 1034 -63.10 8.48 -9.66
C ILE A 1034 -62.31 7.26 -10.15
N GLU A 1035 -62.66 6.77 -11.34
CA GLU A 1035 -61.91 5.72 -12.04
C GLU A 1035 -60.43 6.12 -12.28
N PRO A 1036 -59.50 5.15 -12.39
CA PRO A 1036 -58.10 5.43 -12.66
C PRO A 1036 -57.90 6.32 -13.89
N LEU A 1037 -57.05 7.34 -13.73
CA LEU A 1037 -56.64 8.25 -14.79
C LEU A 1037 -55.65 7.51 -15.72
N GLU A 1038 -56.15 7.00 -16.84
CA GLU A 1038 -55.35 6.28 -17.82
C GLU A 1038 -55.03 7.16 -19.04
N GLY A 1039 -53.77 7.15 -19.49
CA GLY A 1039 -53.37 7.83 -20.71
C GLY A 1039 -51.86 7.89 -20.94
N HIS A 1040 -51.04 7.82 -19.90
CA HIS A 1040 -49.59 7.63 -20.04
C HIS A 1040 -49.28 6.26 -20.65
N THR A 1041 -48.27 6.20 -21.52
CA THR A 1041 -47.89 4.93 -22.18
C THR A 1041 -46.86 4.12 -21.39
N ASP A 1042 -46.27 4.74 -20.38
CA ASP A 1042 -45.29 4.17 -19.47
C ASP A 1042 -45.49 4.71 -18.05
N SER A 1043 -44.72 4.20 -17.08
CA SER A 1043 -44.90 4.43 -15.65
C SER A 1043 -44.96 5.90 -15.25
N VAL A 1044 -45.86 6.24 -14.31
CA VAL A 1044 -46.01 7.60 -13.76
C VAL A 1044 -45.01 7.80 -12.63
N THR A 1045 -44.15 8.81 -12.75
CA THR A 1045 -43.02 9.03 -11.84
C THR A 1045 -43.29 10.07 -10.76
N SER A 1046 -44.11 11.09 -11.05
CA SER A 1046 -44.44 12.17 -10.13
C SER A 1046 -45.82 12.76 -10.44
N VAL A 1047 -46.55 13.16 -9.40
CA VAL A 1047 -47.85 13.85 -9.49
C VAL A 1047 -47.89 15.03 -8.53
N CYS A 1048 -48.60 16.10 -8.91
CA CYS A 1048 -48.77 17.31 -8.09
C CYS A 1048 -50.14 17.94 -8.36
N TYR A 1049 -50.82 18.43 -7.32
CA TYR A 1049 -52.05 19.23 -7.49
C TYR A 1049 -51.70 20.68 -7.84
N SER A 1050 -52.58 21.33 -8.61
CA SER A 1050 -52.58 22.79 -8.69
C SER A 1050 -52.94 23.41 -7.33
N PRO A 1051 -52.50 24.64 -7.03
CA PRO A 1051 -52.77 25.29 -5.73
C PRO A 1051 -54.26 25.42 -5.38
N ASP A 1052 -55.13 25.50 -6.39
CA ASP A 1052 -56.59 25.53 -6.25
C ASP A 1052 -57.24 24.13 -6.12
N GLY A 1053 -56.46 23.06 -6.29
CA GLY A 1053 -56.91 21.66 -6.22
C GLY A 1053 -57.69 21.15 -7.44
N THR A 1054 -57.93 21.99 -8.45
CA THR A 1054 -58.83 21.66 -9.59
C THR A 1054 -58.15 20.85 -10.70
N LYS A 1055 -56.82 20.83 -10.73
CA LYS A 1055 -56.00 20.12 -11.71
C LYS A 1055 -54.93 19.27 -11.04
N ILE A 1056 -54.51 18.22 -11.73
CA ILE A 1056 -53.34 17.41 -11.39
C ILE A 1056 -52.36 17.48 -12.55
N VAL A 1057 -51.07 17.68 -12.28
CA VAL A 1057 -50.00 17.49 -13.24
C VAL A 1057 -49.26 16.19 -12.95
N SER A 1058 -48.87 15.45 -13.98
CA SER A 1058 -48.12 14.20 -13.87
C SER A 1058 -46.94 14.15 -14.82
N SER A 1059 -45.86 13.49 -14.40
CA SER A 1059 -44.72 13.16 -15.24
C SER A 1059 -44.56 11.64 -15.40
N SER A 1060 -43.96 11.20 -16.50
CA SER A 1060 -43.83 9.77 -16.82
C SER A 1060 -42.50 9.40 -17.48
N LEU A 1061 -42.20 8.10 -17.45
CA LEU A 1061 -41.16 7.48 -18.27
C LEU A 1061 -41.47 7.55 -19.78
N ASP A 1062 -42.69 7.91 -20.18
CA ASP A 1062 -43.05 8.13 -21.59
C ASP A 1062 -42.54 9.46 -22.18
N HIS A 1063 -41.68 10.17 -21.45
CA HIS A 1063 -41.08 11.47 -21.81
C HIS A 1063 -42.05 12.66 -21.77
N THR A 1064 -43.30 12.47 -21.35
CA THR A 1064 -44.33 13.53 -21.33
C THR A 1064 -44.67 14.01 -19.92
N VAL A 1065 -45.17 15.25 -19.87
CA VAL A 1065 -45.88 15.80 -18.71
C VAL A 1065 -47.35 15.98 -19.11
N ARG A 1066 -48.31 15.66 -18.24
CA ARG A 1066 -49.73 15.74 -18.56
C ARG A 1066 -50.51 16.49 -17.48
N ILE A 1067 -51.54 17.21 -17.89
CA ILE A 1067 -52.45 17.97 -17.02
C ILE A 1067 -53.82 17.33 -17.08
N TRP A 1068 -54.40 17.03 -15.92
CA TRP A 1068 -55.68 16.36 -15.74
C TRP A 1068 -56.61 17.24 -14.93
N ASN A 1069 -57.91 17.17 -15.21
CA ASN A 1069 -58.92 17.74 -14.34
C ASN A 1069 -59.16 16.78 -13.15
N SER A 1070 -59.02 17.27 -11.92
CA SER A 1070 -59.06 16.42 -10.72
C SER A 1070 -60.46 15.89 -10.37
N GLU A 1071 -61.52 16.58 -10.81
CA GLU A 1071 -62.91 16.20 -10.52
C GLU A 1071 -63.48 15.20 -11.53
N THR A 1072 -63.15 15.39 -12.82
CA THR A 1072 -63.72 14.61 -13.94
C THR A 1072 -62.80 13.50 -14.42
N GLY A 1073 -61.52 13.56 -14.09
CA GLY A 1073 -60.50 12.63 -14.58
C GLY A 1073 -60.08 12.85 -16.04
N GLN A 1074 -60.52 13.93 -16.69
CA GLN A 1074 -60.20 14.15 -18.10
C GLN A 1074 -58.79 14.72 -18.30
N LEU A 1075 -58.07 14.14 -19.27
CA LEU A 1075 -56.80 14.70 -19.76
C LEU A 1075 -57.05 16.05 -20.46
N THR A 1076 -56.49 17.11 -19.91
CA THR A 1076 -56.62 18.48 -20.40
C THR A 1076 -55.51 18.85 -21.39
N SER A 1077 -54.26 18.47 -21.12
CA SER A 1077 -53.12 18.81 -21.97
C SER A 1077 -51.98 17.81 -21.84
N THR A 1078 -51.22 17.62 -22.93
CA THR A 1078 -50.01 16.80 -22.98
C THR A 1078 -48.84 17.67 -23.42
N LEU A 1079 -47.85 17.82 -22.57
CA LEU A 1079 -46.66 18.65 -22.76
C LEU A 1079 -45.51 17.74 -23.22
N THR A 1080 -44.94 18.05 -24.39
CA THR A 1080 -43.84 17.32 -25.01
C THR A 1080 -42.64 18.24 -25.21
N GLY A 1081 -41.44 17.77 -24.86
CA GLY A 1081 -40.21 18.55 -25.02
C GLY A 1081 -38.96 17.93 -24.40
N HIS A 1082 -39.12 17.08 -23.37
CA HIS A 1082 -38.03 16.26 -22.86
C HIS A 1082 -37.66 15.12 -23.83
N SER A 1083 -36.38 14.77 -23.90
CA SER A 1083 -35.86 13.72 -24.79
C SER A 1083 -35.62 12.38 -24.09
N ASP A 1084 -35.87 12.30 -22.79
CA ASP A 1084 -35.73 11.10 -21.95
C ASP A 1084 -36.73 11.19 -20.78
N PHE A 1085 -36.73 10.21 -19.88
CA PHE A 1085 -37.71 10.05 -18.79
C PHE A 1085 -37.83 11.29 -17.90
N VAL A 1086 -39.06 11.76 -17.69
CA VAL A 1086 -39.33 12.87 -16.77
C VAL A 1086 -39.47 12.29 -15.36
N ASN A 1087 -38.63 12.73 -14.42
CA ASN A 1087 -38.56 12.13 -13.08
C ASN A 1087 -39.41 12.88 -12.04
N SER A 1088 -39.64 14.18 -12.23
CA SER A 1088 -40.29 15.04 -11.23
C SER A 1088 -40.99 16.21 -11.89
N VAL A 1089 -42.14 16.59 -11.32
CA VAL A 1089 -42.94 17.74 -11.76
C VAL A 1089 -43.52 18.50 -10.55
N ALA A 1090 -43.68 19.82 -10.65
CA ALA A 1090 -44.31 20.65 -9.61
C ALA A 1090 -45.01 21.88 -10.21
N TYR A 1091 -46.05 22.36 -9.54
CA TYR A 1091 -46.69 23.66 -9.83
C TYR A 1091 -45.98 24.81 -9.11
N SER A 1092 -46.01 26.00 -9.72
CA SER A 1092 -45.69 27.25 -9.02
C SER A 1092 -46.76 27.57 -7.96
N PRO A 1093 -46.41 28.33 -6.89
CA PRO A 1093 -47.36 28.65 -5.81
C PRO A 1093 -48.60 29.43 -6.27
N ASP A 1094 -48.48 30.21 -7.33
CA ASP A 1094 -49.57 30.96 -7.97
C ASP A 1094 -50.36 30.13 -9.00
N GLY A 1095 -49.90 28.91 -9.32
CA GLY A 1095 -50.51 28.00 -10.28
C GLY A 1095 -50.30 28.37 -11.76
N SER A 1096 -49.53 29.41 -12.06
CA SER A 1096 -49.33 29.90 -13.43
C SER A 1096 -48.32 29.07 -14.23
N GLN A 1097 -47.38 28.41 -13.57
CA GLN A 1097 -46.30 27.66 -14.20
C GLN A 1097 -46.17 26.24 -13.65
N ILE A 1098 -45.57 25.37 -14.46
CA ILE A 1098 -45.20 24.00 -14.13
C ILE A 1098 -43.70 23.85 -14.37
N VAL A 1099 -42.97 23.19 -13.47
CA VAL A 1099 -41.56 22.83 -13.69
C VAL A 1099 -41.40 21.32 -13.79
N SER A 1100 -40.58 20.85 -14.72
CA SER A 1100 -40.25 19.43 -14.91
C SER A 1100 -38.75 19.18 -14.98
N GLY A 1101 -38.30 18.11 -14.31
CA GLY A 1101 -36.89 17.67 -14.32
C GLY A 1101 -36.73 16.26 -14.90
N SER A 1102 -35.73 16.07 -15.77
CA SER A 1102 -35.64 14.87 -16.61
C SER A 1102 -34.29 14.12 -16.55
N ARG A 1103 -34.32 12.87 -17.03
CA ARG A 1103 -33.18 12.01 -17.25
C ARG A 1103 -32.24 12.53 -18.34
N ASP A 1104 -32.75 13.38 -19.24
CA ASP A 1104 -31.98 14.11 -20.25
C ASP A 1104 -31.05 15.20 -19.65
N LYS A 1105 -31.04 15.34 -18.32
CA LYS A 1105 -30.24 16.29 -17.52
C LYS A 1105 -30.74 17.74 -17.58
N THR A 1106 -31.93 17.98 -18.14
CA THR A 1106 -32.50 19.31 -18.30
C THR A 1106 -33.69 19.55 -17.37
N ILE A 1107 -34.03 20.83 -17.20
CA ILE A 1107 -35.23 21.31 -16.52
C ILE A 1107 -36.02 22.18 -17.50
N ILE A 1108 -37.34 22.04 -17.57
CA ILE A 1108 -38.21 22.86 -18.42
C ILE A 1108 -39.32 23.47 -17.55
N LEU A 1109 -39.62 24.75 -17.79
CA LEU A 1109 -40.76 25.45 -17.21
C LEU A 1109 -41.83 25.64 -18.31
N TRP A 1110 -43.07 25.36 -17.95
CA TRP A 1110 -44.23 25.38 -18.82
C TRP A 1110 -45.27 26.34 -18.26
N ASP A 1111 -46.03 26.94 -19.15
CA ASP A 1111 -47.22 27.71 -18.81
C ASP A 1111 -48.36 26.72 -18.51
N ALA A 1112 -48.97 26.84 -17.34
CA ALA A 1112 -49.96 25.86 -16.86
C ALA A 1112 -51.29 25.91 -17.62
N GLU A 1113 -51.61 27.02 -18.30
CA GLU A 1113 -52.86 27.20 -19.02
C GLU A 1113 -52.73 26.78 -20.49
N THR A 1114 -51.65 27.21 -21.14
CA THR A 1114 -51.40 26.97 -22.57
C THR A 1114 -50.58 25.72 -22.85
N GLY A 1115 -49.83 25.22 -21.86
CA GLY A 1115 -48.91 24.10 -22.02
C GLY A 1115 -47.65 24.42 -22.85
N GLN A 1116 -47.39 25.69 -23.13
CA GLN A 1116 -46.18 26.09 -23.87
C GLN A 1116 -44.97 26.20 -22.95
N VAL A 1117 -43.77 26.00 -23.50
CA VAL A 1117 -42.51 26.21 -22.77
C VAL A 1117 -42.33 27.70 -22.49
N VAL A 1118 -42.27 28.07 -21.22
CA VAL A 1118 -41.97 29.44 -20.75
C VAL A 1118 -40.47 29.66 -20.69
N CYS A 1119 -39.72 28.68 -20.17
CA CYS A 1119 -38.28 28.76 -20.02
C CYS A 1119 -37.64 27.36 -20.07
N GLY A 1120 -36.53 27.22 -20.80
CA GLY A 1120 -35.78 25.97 -20.94
C GLY A 1120 -35.63 25.48 -22.38
N PRO A 1121 -34.93 24.35 -22.61
CA PRO A 1121 -34.35 23.46 -21.60
C PRO A 1121 -33.16 24.08 -20.86
N ILE A 1122 -33.28 24.19 -19.53
CA ILE A 1122 -32.23 24.68 -18.65
C ILE A 1122 -31.18 23.58 -18.49
N THR A 1123 -29.95 23.87 -18.93
CA THR A 1123 -28.81 22.93 -18.87
C THR A 1123 -27.83 23.33 -17.78
N GLY A 1124 -27.20 22.34 -17.14
CA GLY A 1124 -26.05 22.58 -16.27
C GLY A 1124 -25.72 21.43 -15.32
N HIS A 1125 -26.70 20.56 -15.03
CA HIS A 1125 -26.45 19.28 -14.35
C HIS A 1125 -25.65 18.32 -15.23
N LEU A 1126 -24.75 17.54 -14.63
CA LEU A 1126 -23.89 16.58 -15.35
C LEU A 1126 -24.56 15.20 -15.50
N ASN A 1127 -25.62 14.95 -14.74
CA ASN A 1127 -26.39 13.72 -14.71
C ASN A 1127 -27.90 14.02 -14.52
N ARG A 1128 -28.74 12.98 -14.56
CA ARG A 1128 -30.21 13.11 -14.50
C ARG A 1128 -30.72 13.91 -13.30
N VAL A 1129 -31.67 14.80 -13.57
CA VAL A 1129 -32.39 15.56 -12.55
C VAL A 1129 -33.46 14.65 -11.95
N LYS A 1130 -33.46 14.53 -10.61
CA LYS A 1130 -34.30 13.59 -9.87
C LYS A 1130 -35.49 14.26 -9.19
N SER A 1131 -35.33 15.51 -8.76
CA SER A 1131 -36.38 16.25 -8.06
C SER A 1131 -36.27 17.73 -8.40
N VAL A 1132 -37.41 18.39 -8.59
CA VAL A 1132 -37.56 19.83 -8.80
C VAL A 1132 -38.70 20.38 -7.94
N CYS A 1133 -38.57 21.61 -7.45
CA CYS A 1133 -39.67 22.35 -6.82
C CYS A 1133 -39.46 23.88 -6.95
N PHE A 1134 -40.55 24.64 -6.81
CA PHE A 1134 -40.50 26.09 -6.73
C PHE A 1134 -40.21 26.59 -5.31
N SER A 1135 -39.58 27.75 -5.21
CA SER A 1135 -39.56 28.53 -3.97
C SER A 1135 -40.97 29.03 -3.60
N PRO A 1136 -41.23 29.35 -2.33
CA PRO A 1136 -42.55 29.83 -1.89
C PRO A 1136 -43.03 31.13 -2.57
N ASP A 1137 -42.09 31.96 -3.05
CA ASP A 1137 -42.37 33.17 -3.83
C ASP A 1137 -42.56 32.90 -5.33
N GLY A 1138 -42.23 31.70 -5.83
CA GLY A 1138 -42.31 31.33 -7.24
C GLY A 1138 -41.13 31.80 -8.11
N ASP A 1139 -40.23 32.63 -7.58
CA ASP A 1139 -39.17 33.28 -8.36
C ASP A 1139 -37.98 32.34 -8.66
N ARG A 1140 -37.88 31.20 -7.95
CA ARG A 1140 -36.74 30.30 -8.05
C ARG A 1140 -37.18 28.84 -8.20
N VAL A 1141 -36.34 28.08 -8.89
CA VAL A 1141 -36.45 26.62 -8.99
C VAL A 1141 -35.28 25.97 -8.26
N LEU A 1142 -35.57 25.00 -7.40
CA LEU A 1142 -34.58 24.15 -6.75
C LEU A 1142 -34.56 22.78 -7.44
N SER A 1143 -33.36 22.25 -7.68
CA SER A 1143 -33.19 20.94 -8.31
C SER A 1143 -32.16 20.07 -7.60
N GLY A 1144 -32.47 18.78 -7.46
CA GLY A 1144 -31.57 17.73 -6.99
C GLY A 1144 -31.26 16.73 -8.11
N SER A 1145 -29.99 16.29 -8.21
CA SER A 1145 -29.53 15.45 -9.32
C SER A 1145 -28.69 14.24 -8.89
N LYS A 1146 -28.60 13.26 -9.80
CA LYS A 1146 -27.68 12.14 -9.71
C LYS A 1146 -26.21 12.56 -9.75
N ASP A 1147 -25.91 13.79 -10.18
CA ASP A 1147 -24.55 14.35 -10.12
C ASP A 1147 -24.12 14.78 -8.71
N LYS A 1148 -24.95 14.51 -7.68
CA LYS A 1148 -24.71 14.80 -6.27
C LYS A 1148 -24.81 16.28 -5.88
N SER A 1149 -25.15 17.15 -6.85
CA SER A 1149 -25.32 18.59 -6.62
C SER A 1149 -26.79 18.96 -6.41
N ILE A 1150 -26.98 20.06 -5.69
CA ILE A 1150 -28.26 20.77 -5.58
C ILE A 1150 -28.06 22.14 -6.21
N ARG A 1151 -29.00 22.60 -7.03
CA ARG A 1151 -28.89 23.87 -7.73
C ARG A 1151 -30.14 24.70 -7.58
N ILE A 1152 -29.95 26.02 -7.51
CA ILE A 1152 -31.02 27.01 -7.52
C ILE A 1152 -30.92 27.81 -8.81
N TRP A 1153 -32.04 27.91 -9.50
CA TRP A 1153 -32.20 28.58 -10.78
C TRP A 1153 -33.19 29.73 -10.63
N ASP A 1154 -32.99 30.79 -11.40
CA ASP A 1154 -33.97 31.84 -11.57
C ASP A 1154 -35.11 31.33 -12.48
N ALA A 1155 -36.36 31.39 -12.01
CA ALA A 1155 -37.49 30.82 -12.74
C ALA A 1155 -37.81 31.59 -14.03
N SER A 1156 -37.51 32.89 -14.07
CA SER A 1156 -37.80 33.74 -15.24
C SER A 1156 -36.77 33.59 -16.36
N THR A 1157 -35.48 33.43 -15.99
CA THR A 1157 -34.36 33.46 -16.93
C THR A 1157 -33.71 32.10 -17.15
N GLY A 1158 -33.90 31.14 -16.24
CA GLY A 1158 -33.22 29.84 -16.27
C GLY A 1158 -31.74 29.90 -15.89
N ASN A 1159 -31.25 31.05 -15.43
CA ASN A 1159 -29.86 31.20 -15.01
C ASN A 1159 -29.58 30.50 -13.68
N LEU A 1160 -28.37 29.95 -13.54
CA LEU A 1160 -27.91 29.35 -12.29
C LEU A 1160 -27.61 30.44 -11.26
N CYS A 1161 -28.39 30.50 -10.19
CA CYS A 1161 -28.15 31.42 -9.07
C CYS A 1161 -27.05 30.91 -8.15
N ARG A 1162 -27.14 29.64 -7.72
CA ARG A 1162 -26.23 29.04 -6.75
C ARG A 1162 -26.20 27.51 -6.88
N SER A 1163 -25.05 26.91 -6.59
CA SER A 1163 -24.87 25.46 -6.51
C SER A 1163 -24.41 25.08 -5.10
N PHE A 1164 -24.98 24.01 -4.56
CA PHE A 1164 -24.65 23.45 -3.25
C PHE A 1164 -24.10 22.04 -3.43
N ASN A 1165 -22.91 21.82 -2.88
CA ASN A 1165 -22.21 20.54 -2.94
C ASN A 1165 -22.01 20.04 -1.51
N GLY A 1166 -22.53 18.85 -1.21
CA GLY A 1166 -22.28 18.24 0.10
C GLY A 1166 -22.73 16.80 0.28
N HIS A 1167 -23.67 16.32 -0.53
CA HIS A 1167 -24.04 14.91 -0.53
C HIS A 1167 -22.96 14.02 -1.17
N MET A 1168 -22.74 12.84 -0.60
CA MET A 1168 -21.75 11.85 -1.07
C MET A 1168 -22.28 10.97 -2.21
N ASN A 1169 -23.61 10.91 -2.36
CA ASN A 1169 -24.31 10.16 -3.39
C ASN A 1169 -25.40 11.02 -4.05
N ARG A 1170 -26.19 10.44 -4.96
CA ARG A 1170 -27.26 11.11 -5.69
C ARG A 1170 -28.28 11.75 -4.76
N VAL A 1171 -28.69 12.97 -5.09
CA VAL A 1171 -29.78 13.67 -4.40
C VAL A 1171 -31.09 13.21 -5.03
N ASN A 1172 -31.94 12.55 -4.24
CA ASN A 1172 -33.18 11.96 -4.73
C ASN A 1172 -34.36 12.93 -4.59
N SER A 1173 -34.39 13.75 -3.54
CA SER A 1173 -35.51 14.65 -3.26
C SER A 1173 -35.03 15.98 -2.67
N VAL A 1174 -35.68 17.08 -3.04
CA VAL A 1174 -35.43 18.44 -2.54
C VAL A 1174 -36.75 19.16 -2.28
N CYS A 1175 -36.81 19.97 -1.23
CA CYS A 1175 -37.99 20.79 -0.91
C CYS A 1175 -37.63 22.08 -0.18
N PHE A 1176 -38.34 23.16 -0.47
CA PHE A 1176 -38.21 24.41 0.26
C PHE A 1176 -38.94 24.38 1.60
N PHE A 1177 -38.42 25.14 2.56
CA PHE A 1177 -39.20 25.51 3.72
C PHE A 1177 -40.17 26.66 3.38
N PRO A 1178 -41.29 26.80 4.11
CA PRO A 1178 -42.23 27.90 3.93
C PRO A 1178 -41.62 29.30 4.10
N ASP A 1179 -40.48 29.41 4.80
CA ASP A 1179 -39.80 30.68 5.05
C ASP A 1179 -39.04 31.24 3.83
N GLY A 1180 -38.85 30.44 2.77
CA GLY A 1180 -38.10 30.80 1.55
C GLY A 1180 -36.59 31.01 1.77
N ILE A 1181 -36.08 30.82 2.98
CA ILE A 1181 -34.66 31.02 3.35
C ILE A 1181 -33.96 29.67 3.46
N HIS A 1182 -34.67 28.62 3.87
CA HIS A 1182 -34.13 27.27 4.03
C HIS A 1182 -34.71 26.30 3.00
N PHE A 1183 -33.95 25.24 2.73
CA PHE A 1183 -34.44 24.08 1.98
C PHE A 1183 -33.84 22.79 2.54
N ALA A 1184 -34.53 21.68 2.35
CA ALA A 1184 -34.06 20.35 2.72
C ALA A 1184 -33.73 19.54 1.47
N SER A 1185 -32.79 18.61 1.62
CA SER A 1185 -32.44 17.62 0.59
C SER A 1185 -32.23 16.24 1.18
N GLY A 1186 -32.83 15.23 0.53
CA GLY A 1186 -32.70 13.82 0.85
C GLY A 1186 -31.85 13.10 -0.19
N SER A 1187 -30.88 12.33 0.26
CA SER A 1187 -29.89 11.68 -0.60
C SER A 1187 -29.75 10.18 -0.35
N TYR A 1188 -29.33 9.48 -1.39
CA TYR A 1188 -28.97 8.07 -1.32
C TYR A 1188 -27.72 7.80 -0.46
N ASP A 1189 -27.02 8.84 0.01
CA ASP A 1189 -26.00 8.68 1.05
C ASP A 1189 -26.58 8.47 2.45
N GLY A 1190 -27.91 8.47 2.59
CA GLY A 1190 -28.63 8.32 3.84
C GLY A 1190 -28.75 9.61 4.64
N THR A 1191 -28.35 10.76 4.09
CA THR A 1191 -28.42 12.06 4.76
C THR A 1191 -29.60 12.91 4.34
N ILE A 1192 -30.24 13.54 5.33
CA ILE A 1192 -31.14 14.67 5.15
C ILE A 1192 -30.39 15.91 5.59
N ARG A 1193 -30.15 16.84 4.67
CA ARG A 1193 -29.43 18.09 4.93
C ARG A 1193 -30.37 19.27 4.84
N ILE A 1194 -30.31 20.15 5.84
CA ILE A 1194 -30.98 21.45 5.82
C ILE A 1194 -29.96 22.50 5.40
N TRP A 1195 -30.30 23.29 4.39
CA TRP A 1195 -29.45 24.31 3.81
C TRP A 1195 -30.04 25.69 4.07
N THR A 1196 -29.18 26.70 4.10
CA THR A 1196 -29.58 28.11 4.21
C THR A 1196 -29.10 28.91 3.01
N LEU A 1197 -29.89 29.90 2.61
CA LEU A 1197 -29.54 30.88 1.58
C LEU A 1197 -28.83 32.11 2.13
N LYS A 1198 -28.72 32.25 3.45
CA LYS A 1198 -27.96 33.33 4.09
C LYS A 1198 -26.49 32.94 4.18
N ASP A 1199 -25.61 33.79 3.69
CA ASP A 1199 -24.18 33.66 3.92
C ASP A 1199 -23.82 34.34 5.26
N ASP A 1200 -23.02 33.68 6.09
CA ASP A 1200 -22.42 34.34 7.25
C ASP A 1200 -21.18 35.12 6.78
N ALA A 1201 -21.18 36.45 6.95
CA ALA A 1201 -20.14 37.32 6.40
C ALA A 1201 -18.75 37.11 7.04
N ASN A 1202 -18.67 36.35 8.14
CA ASN A 1202 -17.44 36.05 8.86
C ASN A 1202 -16.85 34.65 8.56
N ASP A 1203 -17.53 33.78 7.81
CA ASP A 1203 -17.04 32.44 7.52
C ASP A 1203 -15.99 32.44 6.40
N VAL A 1204 -14.88 31.73 6.62
CA VAL A 1204 -13.87 31.46 5.59
C VAL A 1204 -14.52 30.60 4.50
N ILE A 1205 -14.40 30.99 3.23
CA ILE A 1205 -14.89 30.19 2.11
C ILE A 1205 -13.96 29.00 1.91
N TRP A 1206 -14.48 27.79 2.13
CA TRP A 1206 -13.77 26.54 1.90
C TRP A 1206 -14.67 25.52 1.20
N HIS A 1207 -14.06 24.52 0.59
CA HIS A 1207 -14.77 23.36 0.06
C HIS A 1207 -13.97 22.07 0.28
N LEU A 1208 -14.68 20.94 0.37
CA LEU A 1208 -14.07 19.62 0.48
C LEU A 1208 -13.76 19.09 -0.92
N ARG A 1209 -12.48 18.97 -1.27
CA ARG A 1209 -12.01 18.26 -2.46
C ARG A 1209 -12.15 16.77 -2.20
N ARG A 1210 -13.09 16.15 -2.91
CA ARG A 1210 -13.60 14.82 -2.56
C ARG A 1210 -12.65 13.68 -2.93
N ASP A 1211 -11.86 13.88 -3.98
CA ASP A 1211 -11.00 12.85 -4.54
C ASP A 1211 -9.88 12.46 -3.58
N ASP A 1212 -9.39 13.41 -2.79
CA ASP A 1212 -8.30 13.20 -1.84
C ASP A 1212 -8.67 13.50 -0.38
N GLY A 1213 -9.77 14.24 -0.12
CA GLY A 1213 -10.26 14.54 1.22
C GLY A 1213 -9.74 15.82 1.84
N TRP A 1214 -9.09 16.67 1.04
CA TRP A 1214 -8.59 17.96 1.50
C TRP A 1214 -9.72 18.98 1.60
N ILE A 1215 -9.80 19.66 2.73
CA ILE A 1215 -10.54 20.92 2.86
C ILE A 1215 -9.60 22.02 2.40
N VAL A 1216 -10.01 22.68 1.34
CA VAL A 1216 -9.24 23.73 0.72
C VAL A 1216 -9.98 25.06 0.76
N GLY A 1217 -9.22 26.13 0.90
CA GLY A 1217 -9.78 27.48 0.82
C GLY A 1217 -10.07 27.91 -0.62
N LYS A 1218 -10.41 29.18 -0.80
CA LYS A 1218 -10.83 29.72 -2.10
C LYS A 1218 -9.72 29.66 -3.17
N ASN A 1219 -8.45 29.69 -2.78
CA ASN A 1219 -7.31 29.63 -3.70
C ASN A 1219 -6.61 28.25 -3.66
N GLU A 1220 -7.34 27.18 -3.30
CA GLU A 1220 -6.82 25.80 -3.19
C GLU A 1220 -5.76 25.60 -2.08
N GLU A 1221 -5.68 26.51 -1.10
CA GLU A 1221 -4.81 26.34 0.06
C GLU A 1221 -5.25 25.16 0.96
N LEU A 1222 -4.29 24.34 1.43
CA LEU A 1222 -4.57 23.14 2.23
C LEU A 1222 -4.87 23.48 3.69
N ILE A 1223 -6.14 23.45 4.10
CA ILE A 1223 -6.52 23.85 5.46
C ILE A 1223 -6.48 22.66 6.41
N MET A 1224 -7.21 21.59 6.07
CA MET A 1224 -7.34 20.40 6.91
C MET A 1224 -7.67 19.18 6.05
N TRP A 1225 -7.12 18.02 6.39
CA TRP A 1225 -7.48 16.77 5.75
C TRP A 1225 -8.47 15.97 6.62
N ILE A 1226 -9.53 15.44 6.01
CA ILE A 1226 -10.55 14.66 6.71
C ILE A 1226 -10.53 13.18 6.28
N PRO A 1227 -10.39 12.24 7.24
CA PRO A 1227 -10.50 10.80 6.99
C PRO A 1227 -11.78 10.40 6.24
N PRO A 1228 -11.73 9.44 5.29
CA PRO A 1228 -12.86 9.05 4.45
C PRO A 1228 -14.17 8.76 5.18
N ASP A 1229 -14.07 8.08 6.32
CA ASP A 1229 -15.15 7.69 7.22
C ASP A 1229 -15.85 8.89 7.88
N LEU A 1230 -15.14 9.99 8.12
CA LEU A 1230 -15.70 11.19 8.73
C LEU A 1230 -16.28 12.17 7.71
N ARG A 1231 -16.00 12.02 6.41
CA ARG A 1231 -16.42 12.96 5.36
C ARG A 1231 -17.95 13.11 5.25
N SER A 1232 -18.71 12.04 5.50
CA SER A 1232 -20.19 12.11 5.48
C SER A 1232 -20.78 12.85 6.67
N HIS A 1233 -20.07 12.86 7.81
CA HIS A 1233 -20.50 13.52 9.04
C HIS A 1233 -20.17 15.02 9.07
N LEU A 1234 -19.44 15.51 8.08
CA LEU A 1234 -19.05 16.90 7.98
C LEU A 1234 -20.25 17.80 7.65
N CYS A 1235 -20.51 18.78 8.51
CA CYS A 1235 -21.36 19.93 8.23
C CYS A 1235 -20.59 20.90 7.33
N ILE A 1236 -21.12 21.13 6.13
CA ILE A 1236 -20.48 21.94 5.09
C ILE A 1236 -20.99 23.38 5.19
N MET A 1237 -20.26 24.34 4.62
CA MET A 1237 -20.69 25.74 4.52
C MET A 1237 -22.13 25.83 3.97
N ASN A 1238 -22.97 26.65 4.59
CA ASN A 1238 -24.41 26.81 4.31
C ASN A 1238 -25.28 25.56 4.58
N ASN A 1239 -24.76 24.51 5.21
CA ASN A 1239 -25.51 23.38 5.74
C ASN A 1239 -25.51 23.44 7.28
N PRO A 1240 -26.43 24.22 7.90
CA PRO A 1240 -26.48 24.33 9.35
C PRO A 1240 -26.78 23.01 10.08
N ARG A 1241 -27.36 22.00 9.39
CA ARG A 1241 -27.83 20.79 10.07
C ARG A 1241 -27.92 19.56 9.16
N THR A 1242 -27.63 18.39 9.74
CA THR A 1242 -27.86 17.07 9.15
C THR A 1242 -28.64 16.21 10.13
N LEU A 1243 -29.77 15.60 9.72
CA LEU A 1243 -30.76 15.02 10.64
C LEU A 1243 -30.61 13.52 10.91
N SER A 1244 -30.15 12.76 9.92
CA SER A 1244 -30.06 11.30 10.02
C SER A 1244 -28.76 10.77 10.65
N HIS A 1245 -28.02 11.65 11.35
CA HIS A 1245 -26.82 11.29 12.07
C HIS A 1245 -26.96 11.60 13.56
N SER A 1246 -26.61 10.63 14.40
CA SER A 1246 -26.36 10.85 15.82
C SER A 1246 -25.06 11.64 16.08
N PHE A 1247 -24.20 11.77 15.06
CA PHE A 1247 -22.92 12.45 15.11
C PHE A 1247 -22.67 13.34 13.88
N SER A 1248 -22.31 14.60 14.11
CA SER A 1248 -21.84 15.50 13.07
C SER A 1248 -20.64 16.32 13.52
N MET A 1249 -19.80 16.71 12.56
CA MET A 1249 -18.61 17.51 12.78
C MET A 1249 -18.80 18.88 12.14
N LYS A 1250 -18.65 19.93 12.95
CA LYS A 1250 -18.61 21.31 12.46
C LYS A 1250 -17.20 21.86 12.59
N LEU A 1251 -16.70 22.43 11.51
CA LEU A 1251 -15.38 23.05 11.48
C LEU A 1251 -15.51 24.54 11.73
N HIS A 1252 -14.63 25.03 12.60
CA HIS A 1252 -14.55 26.43 12.95
C HIS A 1252 -13.16 26.94 12.61
N PHE A 1253 -13.13 28.06 11.89
CA PHE A 1253 -11.91 28.74 11.48
C PHE A 1253 -11.87 30.08 12.23
N VAL A 1254 -10.83 30.34 13.03
CA VAL A 1254 -10.57 31.73 13.45
C VAL A 1254 -10.15 32.48 12.20
N THR A 1255 -10.75 33.64 11.95
CA THR A 1255 -10.30 34.57 10.91
C THR A 1255 -8.77 34.74 11.01
N LEU A 1256 -8.08 34.27 9.97
CA LEU A 1256 -6.61 34.29 9.85
C LEU A 1256 -6.05 35.71 9.89
#